data_AF-A0A952N4I7-F1
#
_entry.id   AF-A0A952N4I7-F1
#
_cell.length_a   1.000
_cell.length_b   1.000
_cell.length_c   1.000
_cell.angle_alpha   90.00
_cell.angle_beta   90.00
_cell.angle_gamma   90.00
#
_symmetry.space_group_name_H-M   'P 1'
#
loop_
_entity.id
_entity.type
_entity.pdbx_description
1 polymer ?
#
loop_
_entity_poly.entity_id
_entity_poly.type
_entity_poly.pdbx_seq_one_letter_code
_entity_poly.pdbx_strand_id
1 'polypeptide(L)'
;MNFSPKAKKSSVNTPAVRFIFIFFVGCVLNLMLPEAFGQAPTGLRQASSENTAKDSIKNPADSVRAKKGDIETTIKYTARDSMFTSIDGQMVWLYGNAKIVYGSIELEAEEIIIDYANGTLTAHGTRDSLGRRVGYPIFKNGNELYETKDIVYNFKTKRARISEVVTQQGEGYLHGDVVFKNERDELLSVRNSYTTCDLEHPHFVIRSTKTKAIPKDKIVSGPFYVQFNDIPLYPIGFLFGMFPAEKESKSGILFPSYGEERLRGFNLRGLGYFLDASEYVKFSVRSDIYSKGDYVLYLDMPYNWRYHFTGGLNFSFSKTSASSRIEDTDVRNDFSVRWNHSPQTKGTGRFSASVSAASNSYNTNNNLNFGLPQSINSTELNNNTRKMNSNISYNKTFRGTPFSMGLNMSHDQDLFTKQVNLTAPTLTVNMRNLYPFQRKDGKPTALDNFSIGYSMAATNRITNNLGRIGSNPLQDSIAPFTGSNINRFIENGRNGIRHSMPFSYSFKAFRYFTVSPSVSYEEKWYFEKINWEYDMSNNQARLVPTDTIKGFNRVANYSFSTSFNTRIYGTKFFGGRGKLQAIRHVVNPNISFGYTPDFTKNENYFQAINQNGKIIYQPRHQGFIYGASTPGKSGSIGFGLGNTLEMKVKSEKDTVARKVNLLNSLSLNSSYNIMADSFNLGNISISANTNILDNLININLSSTLDPYAYVTQVNSETGRSMERRINQYAIKGGKLGRITSATLALGSNLNPKAREKNQETRQSITNSELPEQEKQFYLNNPDSYVDFNIPWSLQMNYSLSYSRPLNNDVRISQSLQFSGDMSLSEKWKITFNSGFDFENMEFTTTNVGISRDLHCWTMNLNWGPFGRFTYYNFRIAVKAAVLKDLKLERRKPFFDNIGR
;
A
#
# COMPACT_ATOMS: atom_id res chain seq x y z
N MET A 1 -41.15 41.03 -5.94
CA MET A 1 -41.58 41.27 -4.55
C MET A 1 -40.39 41.84 -3.80
N ASN A 2 -40.58 43.00 -3.17
CA ASN A 2 -39.58 43.71 -2.36
C ASN A 2 -39.09 42.86 -1.18
N PHE A 3 -37.80 42.96 -0.84
CA PHE A 3 -37.36 43.57 0.43
C PHE A 3 -35.84 43.84 0.42
N SER A 4 -35.51 45.08 0.77
CA SER A 4 -34.18 45.62 1.12
C SER A 4 -33.68 45.00 2.44
N PRO A 5 -32.36 45.02 2.73
CA PRO A 5 -31.89 46.06 3.64
C PRO A 5 -30.50 46.67 3.31
N LYS A 6 -30.36 47.93 3.76
CA LYS A 6 -29.16 48.77 3.72
C LYS A 6 -28.06 48.34 4.71
N ALA A 7 -26.83 48.40 4.21
CA ALA A 7 -25.53 48.78 4.79
C ALA A 7 -25.24 48.65 6.31
N LYS A 8 -24.11 47.99 6.61
CA LYS A 8 -23.15 48.41 7.65
C LYS A 8 -21.71 48.29 7.10
N LYS A 9 -21.00 49.41 7.02
CA LYS A 9 -19.53 49.43 6.87
C LYS A 9 -18.92 48.95 8.19
N SER A 10 -18.07 47.93 8.14
CA SER A 10 -17.19 47.53 9.24
C SER A 10 -15.82 47.24 8.65
N SER A 11 -14.83 47.90 9.24
CA SER A 11 -13.41 47.87 8.93
C SER A 11 -12.84 46.48 8.65
N VAL A 12 -12.04 46.41 7.59
CA VAL A 12 -11.13 45.30 7.28
C VAL A 12 -10.12 45.19 8.42
N ASN A 13 -10.25 44.13 9.22
CA ASN A 13 -9.17 43.62 10.06
C ASN A 13 -9.10 42.09 9.87
N THR A 14 -7.89 41.64 9.58
CA THR A 14 -7.48 40.41 8.91
C THR A 14 -7.81 39.12 9.70
N PRO A 15 -8.59 38.15 9.15
CA PRO A 15 -8.81 36.84 9.79
C PRO A 15 -8.37 35.62 8.93
N ALA A 16 -7.47 35.79 7.96
CA ALA A 16 -7.13 34.74 7.00
C ALA A 16 -6.35 33.53 7.59
N VAL A 17 -5.61 33.72 8.69
CA VAL A 17 -4.77 32.64 9.28
C VAL A 17 -5.51 31.82 10.34
N ARG A 18 -6.51 32.41 11.03
CA ARG A 18 -7.36 31.68 11.97
C ARG A 18 -8.36 30.75 11.27
N PHE A 19 -8.81 31.11 10.07
CA PHE A 19 -9.79 30.29 9.34
C PHE A 19 -9.22 28.95 8.87
N ILE A 20 -7.95 28.86 8.46
CA ILE A 20 -7.37 27.59 7.99
C ILE A 20 -7.13 26.62 9.16
N PHE A 21 -6.67 27.13 10.31
CA PHE A 21 -6.43 26.30 11.50
C PHE A 21 -7.75 25.88 12.19
N ILE A 22 -8.74 26.77 12.24
CA ILE A 22 -10.09 26.46 12.77
C ILE A 22 -10.88 25.57 11.80
N PHE A 23 -10.66 25.64 10.49
CA PHE A 23 -11.26 24.71 9.52
C PHE A 23 -10.60 23.33 9.59
N PHE A 24 -9.29 23.25 9.82
CA PHE A 24 -8.57 21.97 9.99
C PHE A 24 -8.94 21.27 11.31
N VAL A 25 -9.01 22.02 12.43
CA VAL A 25 -9.46 21.49 13.73
C VAL A 25 -10.99 21.26 13.74
N GLY A 26 -11.76 22.12 13.07
CA GLY A 26 -13.21 22.04 12.96
C GLY A 26 -13.71 20.89 12.08
N CYS A 27 -12.99 20.51 11.02
CA CYS A 27 -13.31 19.30 10.25
C CYS A 27 -13.03 18.02 11.05
N VAL A 28 -12.02 18.02 11.92
CA VAL A 28 -11.70 16.86 12.78
C VAL A 28 -12.70 16.75 13.95
N LEU A 29 -13.13 17.86 14.56
CA LEU A 29 -14.12 17.84 15.65
C LEU A 29 -15.58 17.64 15.17
N ASN A 30 -16.00 18.17 14.01
CA ASN A 30 -17.38 18.00 13.53
C ASN A 30 -17.66 16.58 12.96
N LEU A 31 -16.63 15.78 12.71
CA LEU A 31 -16.79 14.36 12.35
C LEU A 31 -16.99 13.44 13.56
N MET A 32 -16.94 13.97 14.79
CA MET A 32 -17.14 13.22 16.04
C MET A 32 -18.50 13.47 16.71
N LEU A 33 -19.39 14.27 16.11
CA LEU A 33 -20.75 14.44 16.60
C LEU A 33 -21.68 13.44 15.89
N PRO A 34 -22.36 12.53 16.61
CA PRO A 34 -23.43 11.76 16.04
C PRO A 34 -24.62 12.69 15.80
N GLU A 35 -24.83 13.14 14.56
CA GLU A 35 -26.12 13.73 14.17
C GLU A 35 -27.19 12.64 14.25
N ALA A 36 -28.04 12.78 15.26
CA ALA A 36 -29.27 12.03 15.45
C ALA A 36 -30.24 12.31 14.29
N PHE A 37 -30.24 11.46 13.27
CA PHE A 37 -31.40 11.27 12.41
C PHE A 37 -32.18 10.06 12.89
N GLY A 38 -33.32 10.32 13.52
CA GLY A 38 -34.25 9.30 13.97
C GLY A 38 -34.79 8.47 12.81
N GLN A 39 -34.51 7.17 12.85
CA GLN A 39 -35.38 6.15 12.26
C GLN A 39 -36.02 5.40 13.42
N ALA A 40 -37.33 5.57 13.56
CA ALA A 40 -38.14 4.80 14.49
C ALA A 40 -38.01 3.30 14.16
N PRO A 41 -37.73 2.43 15.14
CA PRO A 41 -37.75 0.99 14.92
C PRO A 41 -39.20 0.52 14.78
N THR A 42 -39.60 0.12 13.58
CA THR A 42 -40.76 -0.74 13.39
C THR A 42 -40.45 -2.11 13.96
N GLY A 43 -40.86 -2.33 15.21
CA GLY A 43 -40.97 -3.66 15.81
C GLY A 43 -42.29 -4.33 15.46
N LEU A 44 -42.32 -5.64 15.75
CA LEU A 44 -43.37 -6.68 15.57
C LEU A 44 -43.09 -7.56 14.34
N ARG A 45 -42.92 -8.90 14.44
CA ARG A 45 -43.46 -9.87 15.42
C ARG A 45 -42.65 -11.17 15.38
N GLN A 46 -42.29 -11.73 16.54
CA GLN A 46 -42.17 -13.17 16.72
C GLN A 46 -42.78 -13.55 18.08
N ALA A 47 -43.53 -14.64 18.08
CA ALA A 47 -44.64 -14.92 18.99
C ALA A 47 -44.23 -15.14 20.45
N SER A 48 -44.95 -14.46 21.35
CA SER A 48 -45.03 -14.76 22.78
C SER A 48 -46.13 -15.80 23.02
N SER A 49 -45.80 -16.96 23.60
CA SER A 49 -46.81 -17.85 24.19
C SER A 49 -47.28 -17.27 25.52
N GLU A 50 -48.57 -16.96 25.60
CA GLU A 50 -49.24 -16.36 26.74
C GLU A 50 -49.22 -17.25 27.98
N ASN A 51 -48.87 -16.64 29.12
CA ASN A 51 -49.19 -17.12 30.45
C ASN A 51 -50.70 -16.98 30.69
N THR A 52 -51.40 -18.09 30.84
CA THR A 52 -52.75 -18.11 31.42
C THR A 52 -52.63 -18.25 32.93
N ALA A 53 -53.11 -17.24 33.66
CA ALA A 53 -53.33 -17.34 35.09
C ALA A 53 -54.49 -18.33 35.34
N LYS A 54 -54.24 -19.35 36.17
CA LYS A 54 -55.30 -20.08 36.88
C LYS A 54 -55.18 -19.79 38.37
N ASP A 55 -56.19 -19.07 38.84
CA ASP A 55 -56.49 -18.78 40.23
C ASP A 55 -57.33 -19.92 40.86
N SER A 56 -57.22 -20.03 42.18
CA SER A 56 -57.96 -20.83 43.16
C SER A 56 -57.54 -22.29 43.41
N ILE A 57 -56.71 -22.42 44.46
CA ILE A 57 -56.78 -23.38 45.58
C ILE A 57 -56.76 -24.88 45.21
N LYS A 58 -55.59 -25.50 45.41
CA LYS A 58 -55.47 -26.88 45.91
C LYS A 58 -54.50 -26.91 47.10
N ASN A 59 -55.02 -27.43 48.22
CA ASN A 59 -54.36 -27.76 49.48
C ASN A 59 -52.85 -28.05 49.39
N PRO A 60 -52.00 -27.44 50.24
CA PRO A 60 -50.65 -27.93 50.48
C PRO A 60 -50.73 -29.06 51.51
N ALA A 61 -51.20 -30.23 51.07
CA ALA A 61 -50.92 -31.47 51.79
C ALA A 61 -49.63 -32.07 51.19
N ASP A 62 -48.59 -32.00 52.00
CA ASP A 62 -47.43 -32.89 52.02
C ASP A 62 -46.55 -32.96 50.76
N SER A 63 -45.54 -32.09 50.72
CA SER A 63 -44.30 -32.41 50.01
C SER A 63 -43.10 -31.93 50.81
N VAL A 64 -42.39 -32.90 51.36
CA VAL A 64 -41.09 -32.74 52.00
C VAL A 64 -40.16 -31.94 51.07
N ARG A 65 -39.53 -30.86 51.57
CA ARG A 65 -38.44 -30.15 50.87
C ARG A 65 -37.40 -31.18 50.40
N ALA A 66 -37.23 -31.34 49.09
CA ALA A 66 -36.14 -32.12 48.54
C ALA A 66 -34.81 -31.53 49.04
N LYS A 67 -34.03 -32.32 49.78
CA LYS A 67 -32.67 -31.96 50.16
C LYS A 67 -31.87 -31.70 48.88
N LYS A 68 -31.31 -30.49 48.73
CA LYS A 68 -30.20 -30.26 47.78
C LYS A 68 -29.08 -31.20 48.20
N GLY A 69 -28.76 -32.19 47.36
CA GLY A 69 -27.57 -33.03 47.57
C GLY A 69 -26.30 -32.20 47.40
N ASP A 70 -25.19 -32.68 47.95
CA ASP A 70 -23.85 -32.06 47.89
C ASP A 70 -23.26 -31.97 46.46
N ILE A 71 -23.94 -32.52 45.46
CA ILE A 71 -23.48 -32.65 44.07
C ILE A 71 -24.42 -31.85 43.16
N GLU A 72 -23.87 -30.94 42.34
CA GLU A 72 -24.64 -29.97 41.53
C GLU A 72 -25.35 -30.61 40.32
N THR A 73 -24.84 -31.71 39.76
CA THR A 73 -25.38 -32.39 38.56
C THR A 73 -25.09 -33.90 38.54
N THR A 74 -25.72 -34.67 37.66
CA THR A 74 -25.53 -36.13 37.57
C THR A 74 -24.10 -36.48 37.12
N ILE A 75 -23.39 -37.31 37.89
CA ILE A 75 -22.11 -37.90 37.49
C ILE A 75 -22.41 -39.10 36.58
N LYS A 76 -21.98 -39.05 35.32
CA LYS A 76 -22.03 -40.21 34.41
C LYS A 76 -20.66 -40.88 34.42
N TYR A 77 -20.62 -42.18 34.62
CA TYR A 77 -19.37 -42.93 34.59
C TYR A 77 -19.51 -44.22 33.79
N THR A 78 -18.45 -44.58 33.06
CA THR A 78 -18.35 -45.80 32.25
C THR A 78 -16.97 -46.39 32.44
N ALA A 79 -16.88 -47.71 32.49
CA ALA A 79 -15.62 -48.45 32.56
C ALA A 79 -15.69 -49.64 31.59
N ARG A 80 -14.58 -49.98 30.93
CA ARG A 80 -14.54 -51.08 29.96
C ARG A 80 -14.33 -52.43 30.65
N ASP A 81 -13.49 -52.48 31.67
CA ASP A 81 -13.09 -53.74 32.31
C ASP A 81 -14.00 -54.09 33.48
N SER A 82 -13.98 -53.28 34.55
CA SER A 82 -14.79 -53.56 35.74
C SER A 82 -15.14 -52.30 36.54
N MET A 83 -16.22 -52.41 37.32
CA MET A 83 -16.61 -51.41 38.32
C MET A 83 -16.84 -52.09 39.67
N PHE A 84 -16.19 -51.61 40.72
CA PHE A 84 -16.40 -52.06 42.08
C PHE A 84 -17.04 -50.94 42.88
N THR A 85 -18.07 -51.25 43.66
CA THR A 85 -18.78 -50.26 44.48
C THR A 85 -18.92 -50.79 45.90
N SER A 86 -18.37 -50.06 46.86
CA SER A 86 -18.58 -50.30 48.28
C SER A 86 -19.64 -49.33 48.79
N ILE A 87 -20.80 -49.86 49.18
CA ILE A 87 -21.91 -49.07 49.72
C ILE A 87 -21.57 -48.57 51.12
N ASP A 88 -21.00 -49.43 51.98
CA ASP A 88 -20.60 -49.10 53.35
C ASP A 88 -19.42 -48.10 53.39
N GLY A 89 -18.47 -48.24 52.45
CA GLY A 89 -17.32 -47.36 52.32
C GLY A 89 -17.57 -46.12 51.46
N GLN A 90 -18.75 -45.98 50.84
CA GLN A 90 -19.11 -44.88 49.92
C GLN A 90 -18.07 -44.65 48.80
N MET A 91 -17.50 -45.72 48.26
CA MET A 91 -16.40 -45.69 47.29
C MET A 91 -16.76 -46.43 46.01
N VAL A 92 -16.39 -45.87 44.86
CA VAL A 92 -16.55 -46.49 43.53
C VAL A 92 -15.21 -46.52 42.82
N TRP A 93 -14.79 -47.70 42.37
CA TRP A 93 -13.59 -47.90 41.57
C TRP A 93 -14.00 -48.29 40.15
N LEU A 94 -13.35 -47.68 39.16
CA LEU A 94 -13.60 -47.88 37.75
C LEU A 94 -12.28 -48.28 37.08
N TYR A 95 -12.27 -49.41 36.38
CA TYR A 95 -11.08 -49.99 35.76
C TYR A 95 -11.23 -50.15 34.24
N GLY A 96 -10.13 -49.93 33.53
CA GLY A 96 -10.00 -50.12 32.09
C GLY A 96 -10.69 -49.01 31.31
N ASN A 97 -9.92 -48.05 30.81
CA ASN A 97 -10.41 -46.88 30.06
C ASN A 97 -11.69 -46.26 30.70
N ALA A 98 -11.61 -46.02 32.00
CA ALA A 98 -12.68 -45.43 32.79
C ALA A 98 -12.89 -43.97 32.38
N LYS A 99 -14.14 -43.58 32.16
CA LYS A 99 -14.54 -42.25 31.76
C LYS A 99 -15.62 -41.71 32.70
N ILE A 100 -15.40 -40.51 33.21
CA ILE A 100 -16.35 -39.77 34.05
C ILE A 100 -16.71 -38.45 33.37
N VAL A 101 -18.00 -38.13 33.35
CA VAL A 101 -18.53 -36.85 32.87
C VAL A 101 -19.37 -36.21 33.97
N TYR A 102 -18.97 -35.01 34.39
CA TYR A 102 -19.65 -34.20 35.40
C TYR A 102 -19.77 -32.74 34.92
N GLY A 103 -20.95 -32.34 34.47
CA GLY A 103 -21.16 -30.99 33.91
C GLY A 103 -20.32 -30.77 32.64
N SER A 104 -19.34 -29.86 32.71
CA SER A 104 -18.37 -29.56 31.64
C SER A 104 -17.03 -30.28 31.80
N ILE A 105 -16.89 -31.11 32.84
CA ILE A 105 -15.67 -31.85 33.16
C ILE A 105 -15.79 -33.26 32.60
N GLU A 106 -14.82 -33.67 31.80
CA GLU A 106 -14.63 -35.06 31.35
C GLU A 106 -13.27 -35.55 31.85
N LEU A 107 -13.22 -36.72 32.45
CA LEU A 107 -11.98 -37.35 32.90
C LEU A 107 -11.92 -38.78 32.40
N GLU A 108 -10.84 -39.11 31.69
CA GLU A 108 -10.56 -40.45 31.19
C GLU A 108 -9.27 -40.95 31.82
N ALA A 109 -9.23 -42.16 32.36
CA ALA A 109 -8.02 -42.77 32.92
C ALA A 109 -8.14 -44.30 32.97
N GLU A 110 -7.07 -45.01 33.25
CA GLU A 110 -7.14 -46.47 33.40
C GLU A 110 -7.77 -46.91 34.72
N GLU A 111 -7.53 -46.16 35.80
CA GLU A 111 -8.19 -46.33 37.10
C GLU A 111 -8.76 -44.99 37.57
N ILE A 112 -10.05 -44.98 37.94
CA ILE A 112 -10.68 -43.85 38.61
C ILE A 112 -11.38 -44.32 39.90
N ILE A 113 -11.06 -43.65 41.00
CA ILE A 113 -11.62 -43.88 42.33
C ILE A 113 -12.46 -42.67 42.73
N ILE A 114 -13.73 -42.89 43.04
CA ILE A 114 -14.67 -41.88 43.51
C ILE A 114 -14.97 -42.16 44.98
N ASP A 115 -14.56 -41.26 45.86
CA ASP A 115 -14.89 -41.25 47.29
C ASP A 115 -16.05 -40.27 47.52
N TYR A 116 -17.25 -40.80 47.73
CA TYR A 116 -18.43 -39.98 47.99
C TYR A 116 -18.45 -39.40 49.41
N ALA A 117 -17.79 -40.04 50.39
CA ALA A 117 -17.74 -39.55 51.77
C ALA A 117 -16.93 -38.23 51.85
N ASN A 118 -15.74 -38.23 51.25
CA ASN A 118 -14.85 -37.06 51.19
C ASN A 118 -15.10 -36.15 49.98
N GLY A 119 -15.93 -36.61 49.02
CA GLY A 119 -16.23 -35.89 47.78
C GLY A 119 -15.00 -35.74 46.88
N THR A 120 -14.08 -36.70 46.91
CA THR A 120 -12.83 -36.70 46.14
C THR A 120 -12.87 -37.71 45.01
N LEU A 121 -12.36 -37.31 43.86
CA LEU A 121 -12.10 -38.16 42.71
C LEU A 121 -10.59 -38.26 42.54
N THR A 122 -10.09 -39.47 42.34
CA THR A 122 -8.68 -39.76 42.15
C THR A 122 -8.53 -40.59 40.89
N ALA A 123 -7.65 -40.20 39.97
CA ALA A 123 -7.38 -40.98 38.76
C ALA A 123 -5.90 -41.20 38.52
N HIS A 124 -5.58 -42.42 38.08
CA HIS A 124 -4.22 -42.93 37.89
C HIS A 124 -4.10 -43.74 36.60
N GLY A 125 -2.89 -43.77 36.04
CA GLY A 125 -2.51 -44.74 35.00
C GLY A 125 -1.94 -46.03 35.61
N THR A 126 -2.12 -47.16 34.92
CA THR A 126 -1.57 -48.46 35.34
C THR A 126 -0.23 -48.77 34.67
N ARG A 127 0.42 -49.90 35.01
CA ARG A 127 1.59 -50.41 34.29
C ARG A 127 1.20 -51.63 33.45
N ASP A 128 1.62 -51.63 32.20
CA ASP A 128 1.54 -52.78 31.30
C ASP A 128 2.55 -53.86 31.72
N SER A 129 2.38 -55.07 31.19
CA SER A 129 3.25 -56.26 31.29
C SER A 129 4.74 -55.99 31.03
N LEU A 130 5.08 -54.96 30.25
CA LEU A 130 6.45 -54.51 29.97
C LEU A 130 6.96 -53.43 30.96
N GLY A 131 6.22 -53.17 32.05
CA GLY A 131 6.57 -52.17 33.07
C GLY A 131 6.34 -50.70 32.65
N ARG A 132 5.89 -50.46 31.42
CA ARG A 132 5.56 -49.13 30.89
C ARG A 132 4.21 -48.67 31.44
N ARG A 133 4.12 -47.42 31.92
CA ARG A 133 2.82 -46.85 32.33
C ARG A 133 1.93 -46.63 31.11
N VAL A 134 0.67 -47.04 31.21
CA VAL A 134 -0.36 -46.92 30.17
C VAL A 134 -1.65 -46.34 30.75
N GLY A 135 -2.41 -45.61 29.93
CA GLY A 135 -3.68 -44.99 30.32
C GLY A 135 -3.53 -43.79 31.27
N TYR A 136 -2.68 -42.82 30.90
CA TYR A 136 -2.54 -41.56 31.63
C TYR A 136 -3.88 -40.82 31.76
N PRO A 137 -4.20 -40.24 32.93
CA PRO A 137 -5.41 -39.45 33.09
C PRO A 137 -5.47 -38.23 32.15
N ILE A 138 -6.49 -38.19 31.30
CA ILE A 138 -6.84 -37.08 30.42
C ILE A 138 -8.00 -36.32 31.07
N PHE A 139 -7.72 -35.14 31.58
CA PHE A 139 -8.71 -34.24 32.18
C PHE A 139 -9.09 -33.15 31.18
N LYS A 140 -10.37 -33.03 30.89
CA LYS A 140 -10.92 -32.01 29.99
C LYS A 140 -11.93 -31.15 30.74
N ASN A 141 -11.75 -29.84 30.65
CA ASN A 141 -12.65 -28.87 31.27
C ASN A 141 -13.08 -27.84 30.20
N GLY A 142 -14.27 -28.02 29.64
CA GLY A 142 -14.71 -27.26 28.48
C GLY A 142 -13.85 -27.55 27.24
N ASN A 143 -13.10 -26.54 26.76
CA ASN A 143 -12.23 -26.65 25.58
C ASN A 143 -10.76 -26.94 25.92
N GLU A 144 -10.39 -26.97 27.20
CA GLU A 144 -9.01 -27.18 27.64
C GLU A 144 -8.76 -28.65 27.96
N LEU A 145 -7.67 -29.20 27.44
CA LEU A 145 -7.24 -30.59 27.63
C LEU A 145 -5.93 -30.62 28.41
N TYR A 146 -5.91 -31.46 29.44
CA TYR A 146 -4.78 -31.65 30.34
C TYR A 146 -4.42 -33.13 30.37
N GLU A 147 -3.23 -33.45 29.89
CA GLU A 147 -2.64 -34.77 30.08
C GLU A 147 -1.83 -34.74 31.37
N THR A 148 -2.09 -35.71 32.24
CA THR A 148 -1.59 -35.69 33.62
C THR A 148 -1.18 -37.09 34.03
N LYS A 149 -0.34 -37.21 35.07
CA LYS A 149 0.08 -38.51 35.59
C LYS A 149 -0.88 -39.05 36.63
N ASP A 150 -1.24 -38.20 37.59
CA ASP A 150 -2.25 -38.46 38.60
C ASP A 150 -3.04 -37.17 38.85
N ILE A 151 -4.34 -37.31 39.09
CA ILE A 151 -5.21 -36.19 39.44
C ILE A 151 -6.05 -36.54 40.66
N VAL A 152 -6.08 -35.63 41.63
CA VAL A 152 -7.00 -35.67 42.77
C VAL A 152 -7.85 -34.41 42.72
N TYR A 153 -9.16 -34.56 42.55
CA TYR A 153 -10.13 -33.47 42.44
C TYR A 153 -11.18 -33.59 43.54
N ASN A 154 -11.51 -32.49 44.22
CA ASN A 154 -12.57 -32.47 45.23
C ASN A 154 -13.80 -31.72 44.70
N PHE A 155 -14.94 -32.40 44.58
CA PHE A 155 -16.17 -31.82 44.03
C PHE A 155 -16.80 -30.75 44.94
N LYS A 156 -16.61 -30.85 46.27
CA LYS A 156 -17.16 -29.90 47.26
C LYS A 156 -16.40 -28.58 47.26
N THR A 157 -15.07 -28.64 47.28
CA THR A 157 -14.19 -27.47 47.35
C THR A 157 -13.71 -26.98 45.99
N LYS A 158 -13.94 -27.73 44.90
CA LYS A 158 -13.44 -27.43 43.55
C LYS A 158 -11.89 -27.33 43.46
N ARG A 159 -11.19 -27.82 44.49
CA ARG A 159 -9.72 -27.86 44.56
C ARG A 159 -9.21 -29.10 43.84
N ALA A 160 -8.08 -28.94 43.16
CA ALA A 160 -7.41 -30.04 42.47
C ALA A 160 -5.92 -30.07 42.80
N ARG A 161 -5.35 -31.27 42.90
CA ARG A 161 -3.90 -31.51 42.86
C ARG A 161 -3.62 -32.41 41.68
N ILE A 162 -2.76 -31.95 40.79
CA ILE A 162 -2.45 -32.62 39.53
C ILE A 162 -0.94 -32.81 39.46
N SER A 163 -0.47 -34.04 39.23
CA SER A 163 0.95 -34.36 39.05
C SER A 163 1.31 -34.47 37.57
N GLU A 164 2.49 -33.93 37.21
CA GLU A 164 3.07 -33.91 35.86
C GLU A 164 2.05 -33.51 34.79
N VAL A 165 1.68 -32.23 34.80
CA VAL A 165 0.73 -31.67 33.83
C VAL A 165 1.49 -31.28 32.58
N VAL A 166 1.00 -31.73 31.43
CA VAL A 166 1.36 -31.21 30.12
C VAL A 166 0.13 -30.55 29.52
N THR A 167 0.26 -29.28 29.15
CA THR A 167 -0.81 -28.55 28.47
C THR A 167 -0.24 -27.70 27.35
N GLN A 168 -0.98 -27.62 26.25
CA GLN A 168 -0.66 -26.74 25.13
C GLN A 168 -1.53 -25.48 25.23
N GLN A 169 -0.90 -24.31 25.38
CA GLN A 169 -1.59 -23.02 25.40
C GLN A 169 -1.06 -22.13 24.27
N GLY A 170 -1.91 -21.86 23.29
CA GLY A 170 -1.52 -21.10 22.09
C GLY A 170 -0.42 -21.82 21.31
N GLU A 171 0.72 -21.15 21.13
CA GLU A 171 1.91 -21.69 20.42
C GLU A 171 2.92 -22.38 21.37
N GLY A 172 2.63 -22.48 22.67
CA GLY A 172 3.55 -22.98 23.69
C GLY A 172 3.06 -24.23 24.43
N TYR A 173 4.01 -25.08 24.82
CA TYR A 173 3.85 -26.22 25.71
C TYR A 173 4.29 -25.83 27.12
N LEU A 174 3.41 -26.07 28.09
CA LEU A 174 3.66 -25.83 29.50
C LEU A 174 3.67 -27.17 30.23
N HIS A 175 4.76 -27.43 30.92
CA HIS A 175 4.95 -28.60 31.77
C HIS A 175 5.09 -28.15 33.22
N GLY A 176 4.36 -28.77 34.14
CA GLY A 176 4.47 -28.51 35.57
C GLY A 176 4.46 -29.80 36.37
N ASP A 177 5.44 -29.99 37.24
CA ASP A 177 5.55 -31.19 38.08
C ASP A 177 4.34 -31.38 39.00
N VAL A 178 3.88 -30.29 39.62
CA VAL A 178 2.71 -30.30 40.50
C VAL A 178 1.93 -29.01 40.29
N VAL A 179 0.65 -29.13 39.94
CA VAL A 179 -0.28 -28.03 39.75
C VAL A 179 -1.40 -28.15 40.79
N PHE A 180 -1.63 -27.07 41.54
CA PHE A 180 -2.72 -26.93 42.48
C PHE A 180 -3.75 -25.95 41.93
N LYS A 181 -4.99 -26.39 41.81
CA LYS A 181 -6.14 -25.54 41.50
C LYS A 181 -6.84 -25.12 42.79
N ASN A 182 -7.09 -23.82 42.95
CA ASN A 182 -7.85 -23.31 44.09
C ASN A 182 -9.32 -23.03 43.75
N GLU A 183 -10.09 -22.63 44.77
CA GLU A 183 -11.53 -22.35 44.69
C GLU A 183 -11.89 -21.20 43.73
N ARG A 184 -10.92 -20.36 43.36
CA ARG A 184 -11.05 -19.22 42.45
C ARG A 184 -10.56 -19.53 41.03
N ASP A 185 -10.37 -20.81 40.70
CA ASP A 185 -9.78 -21.30 39.45
C ASP A 185 -8.32 -20.83 39.19
N GLU A 186 -7.62 -20.30 40.19
CA GLU A 186 -6.19 -19.97 40.05
C GLU A 186 -5.34 -21.25 40.08
N LEU A 187 -4.34 -21.31 39.21
CA LEU A 187 -3.41 -22.44 39.10
C LEU A 187 -2.06 -22.06 39.70
N LEU A 188 -1.66 -22.77 40.75
CA LEU A 188 -0.39 -22.62 41.44
C LEU A 188 0.48 -23.82 41.10
N SER A 189 1.62 -23.61 40.46
CA SER A 189 2.44 -24.71 39.96
C SER A 189 3.90 -24.59 40.36
N VAL A 190 4.51 -25.73 40.61
CA VAL A 190 5.89 -25.87 41.10
C VAL A 190 6.74 -26.58 40.06
N ARG A 191 7.98 -26.11 39.87
CA ARG A 191 8.92 -26.60 38.84
C ARG A 191 8.26 -26.65 37.46
N ASN A 192 8.13 -25.47 36.89
CA ASN A 192 7.48 -25.25 35.60
C ASN A 192 8.52 -25.16 34.50
N SER A 193 8.19 -25.71 33.35
CA SER A 193 8.96 -25.61 32.12
C SER A 193 8.04 -25.12 31.00
N TYR A 194 8.44 -24.06 30.31
CA TYR A 194 7.69 -23.51 29.17
C TYR A 194 8.57 -23.53 27.93
N THR A 195 8.07 -24.06 26.82
CA THR A 195 8.76 -24.10 25.53
C THR A 195 7.78 -23.96 24.38
N THR A 196 8.21 -23.42 23.25
CA THR A 196 7.42 -23.43 22.00
C THR A 196 7.99 -24.44 21.01
N CYS A 197 8.74 -25.41 21.52
CA CYS A 197 9.31 -26.53 20.79
C CYS A 197 8.52 -27.78 21.13
N ASP A 198 8.03 -28.47 20.12
CA ASP A 198 7.28 -29.72 20.15
C ASP A 198 8.18 -30.97 20.17
N LEU A 199 9.51 -30.80 20.10
CA LEU A 199 10.47 -31.90 20.26
C LEU A 199 10.56 -32.37 21.72
N GLU A 200 10.77 -33.68 21.91
CA GLU A 200 11.00 -34.31 23.22
C GLU A 200 12.16 -33.66 24.00
N HIS A 201 13.25 -33.35 23.29
CA HIS A 201 14.34 -32.49 23.79
C HIS A 201 14.21 -31.10 23.16
N PRO A 202 13.51 -30.16 23.82
CA PRO A 202 13.29 -28.83 23.28
C PRO A 202 14.59 -28.04 23.16
N HIS A 203 14.78 -27.35 22.02
CA HIS A 203 15.97 -26.51 21.80
C HIS A 203 16.16 -25.43 22.87
N PHE A 204 15.06 -24.94 23.44
CA PHE A 204 15.07 -24.02 24.56
C PHE A 204 13.89 -24.28 25.50
N VAL A 205 14.10 -24.03 26.79
CA VAL A 205 13.09 -24.13 27.85
C VAL A 205 13.26 -22.97 28.81
N ILE A 206 12.16 -22.34 29.19
CA ILE A 206 12.13 -21.40 30.30
C ILE A 206 11.72 -22.17 31.56
N ARG A 207 12.61 -22.29 32.53
CA ARG A 207 12.34 -22.98 33.79
C ARG A 207 12.04 -21.99 34.90
N SER A 208 10.95 -22.24 35.62
CA SER A 208 10.54 -21.44 36.77
C SER A 208 10.30 -22.32 37.99
N THR A 209 10.72 -21.85 39.16
CA THR A 209 10.53 -22.60 40.42
C THR A 209 9.06 -22.63 40.85
N LYS A 210 8.34 -21.52 40.68
CA LYS A 210 6.94 -21.34 41.09
C LYS A 210 6.25 -20.40 40.12
N THR A 211 5.04 -20.74 39.69
CA THR A 211 4.18 -19.85 38.90
C THR A 211 2.77 -19.83 39.46
N LYS A 212 2.10 -18.70 39.33
CA LYS A 212 0.68 -18.50 39.62
C LYS A 212 0.01 -17.98 38.36
N ALA A 213 -0.86 -18.79 37.76
CA ALA A 213 -1.70 -18.36 36.65
C ALA A 213 -3.09 -17.96 37.18
N ILE A 214 -3.48 -16.73 36.86
CA ILE A 214 -4.83 -16.20 37.12
C ILE A 214 -5.55 -16.20 35.76
N PRO A 215 -6.54 -17.07 35.54
CA PRO A 215 -7.25 -17.14 34.27
C PRO A 215 -7.79 -15.78 33.84
N LYS A 216 -7.64 -15.45 32.55
CA LYS A 216 -8.09 -14.19 31.92
C LYS A 216 -7.43 -12.91 32.46
N ASP A 217 -6.38 -12.97 33.29
CA ASP A 217 -5.67 -11.79 33.79
C ASP A 217 -4.17 -11.87 33.46
N LYS A 218 -3.41 -12.67 34.23
CA LYS A 218 -1.95 -12.74 34.12
C LYS A 218 -1.37 -14.01 34.72
N ILE A 219 -0.16 -14.35 34.27
CA ILE A 219 0.70 -15.38 34.84
C ILE A 219 1.86 -14.67 35.54
N VAL A 220 2.02 -14.94 36.83
CA VAL A 220 3.14 -14.44 37.64
C VAL A 220 4.11 -15.59 37.87
N SER A 221 5.37 -15.39 37.49
CA SER A 221 6.47 -16.32 37.74
C SER A 221 7.37 -15.78 38.84
N GLY A 222 7.80 -16.67 39.74
CA GLY A 222 8.97 -16.45 40.57
C GLY A 222 10.27 -16.49 39.74
N PRO A 223 11.43 -16.66 40.38
CA PRO A 223 12.71 -16.71 39.69
C PRO A 223 12.68 -17.76 38.58
N PHE A 224 13.02 -17.32 37.37
CA PHE A 224 13.07 -18.17 36.18
C PHE A 224 14.35 -17.95 35.40
N TYR A 225 14.81 -18.99 34.71
CA TYR A 225 16.02 -18.96 33.88
C TYR A 225 15.77 -19.71 32.56
N VAL A 226 16.58 -19.39 31.55
CA VAL A 226 16.52 -20.06 30.25
C VAL A 226 17.50 -21.23 30.22
N GLN A 227 17.07 -22.36 29.68
CA GLN A 227 17.90 -23.51 29.35
C GLN A 227 17.92 -23.64 27.82
N PHE A 228 19.10 -23.86 27.23
CA PHE A 228 19.25 -24.03 25.78
C PHE A 228 20.00 -25.33 25.51
N ASN A 229 19.43 -26.24 24.71
CA ASN A 229 19.93 -27.60 24.51
C ASN A 229 20.38 -28.27 25.82
N ASP A 230 19.50 -28.28 26.81
CA ASP A 230 19.74 -28.81 28.15
C ASP A 230 20.83 -28.11 28.99
N ILE A 231 21.47 -27.04 28.49
CA ILE A 231 22.45 -26.24 29.24
C ILE A 231 21.74 -25.08 29.97
N PRO A 232 21.73 -25.03 31.32
CA PRO A 232 21.10 -23.95 32.05
C PRO A 232 21.94 -22.67 31.97
N LEU A 233 21.33 -21.60 31.48
CA LEU A 233 21.93 -20.27 31.41
C LEU A 233 21.49 -19.46 32.63
N TYR A 234 21.97 -19.82 33.82
CA TYR A 234 21.61 -19.14 35.08
C TYR A 234 21.77 -17.61 35.08
N PRO A 235 22.75 -16.99 34.38
CA PRO A 235 22.83 -15.53 34.27
C PRO A 235 21.71 -14.89 33.43
N ILE A 236 21.02 -15.68 32.61
CA ILE A 236 19.97 -15.24 31.69
C ILE A 236 18.63 -15.66 32.31
N GLY A 237 18.23 -14.92 33.34
CA GLY A 237 17.01 -15.14 34.12
C GLY A 237 16.60 -13.89 34.88
N PHE A 238 15.33 -13.81 35.25
CA PHE A 238 14.79 -12.71 36.05
C PHE A 238 14.27 -13.22 37.39
N LEU A 239 14.35 -12.39 38.42
CA LEU A 239 13.86 -12.73 39.77
C LEU A 239 12.34 -12.89 39.82
N PHE A 240 11.62 -12.23 38.91
CA PHE A 240 10.18 -12.40 38.73
C PHE A 240 9.80 -12.11 37.28
N GLY A 241 8.68 -12.67 36.81
CA GLY A 241 8.07 -12.35 35.53
C GLY A 241 6.57 -12.16 35.67
N MET A 242 5.99 -11.22 34.93
CA MET A 242 4.54 -11.04 34.85
C MET A 242 4.13 -11.01 33.38
N PHE A 243 3.39 -12.03 32.96
CA PHE A 243 2.96 -12.23 31.58
C PHE A 243 1.44 -12.06 31.49
N PRO A 244 0.92 -11.05 30.77
CA PRO A 244 -0.52 -10.88 30.60
C PRO A 244 -1.10 -12.03 29.78
N ALA A 245 -2.28 -12.54 30.16
CA ALA A 245 -2.94 -13.66 29.50
C ALA A 245 -3.93 -13.22 28.39
N GLU A 246 -4.22 -11.91 28.30
CA GLU A 246 -5.29 -11.37 27.47
C GLU A 246 -4.90 -11.09 26.01
N LYS A 247 -5.89 -11.22 25.11
CA LYS A 247 -5.83 -10.81 23.69
C LYS A 247 -6.11 -9.32 23.48
N GLU A 248 -6.45 -8.59 24.54
CA GLU A 248 -6.85 -7.19 24.47
C GLU A 248 -5.69 -6.24 24.84
N SER A 249 -5.73 -5.07 24.23
CA SER A 249 -4.69 -4.05 24.36
C SER A 249 -4.92 -3.25 25.65
N LYS A 250 -3.85 -2.93 26.39
CA LYS A 250 -3.92 -2.17 27.66
C LYS A 250 -2.87 -1.07 27.68
N SER A 251 -3.20 0.04 28.34
CA SER A 251 -2.29 1.17 28.54
C SER A 251 -1.08 0.75 29.38
N GLY A 252 0.12 1.21 29.02
CA GLY A 252 1.35 0.80 29.70
C GLY A 252 2.59 1.56 29.24
N ILE A 253 3.66 1.41 30.02
CA ILE A 253 4.98 1.98 29.69
C ILE A 253 5.60 1.15 28.56
N LEU A 254 6.10 1.84 27.55
CA LEU A 254 6.93 1.27 26.49
C LEU A 254 8.39 1.31 26.96
N PHE A 255 8.96 0.13 27.17
CA PHE A 255 10.34 0.02 27.65
C PHE A 255 11.34 0.40 26.55
N PRO A 256 12.38 1.18 26.90
CA PRO A 256 13.37 1.60 25.92
C PRO A 256 14.36 0.49 25.59
N SER A 257 15.05 0.65 24.45
CA SER A 257 16.28 -0.09 24.13
C SER A 257 17.51 0.81 24.31
N TYR A 258 18.60 0.22 24.80
CA TYR A 258 19.88 0.89 24.92
C TYR A 258 20.77 0.62 23.71
N GLY A 259 21.68 1.54 23.39
CA GLY A 259 22.66 1.38 22.31
C GLY A 259 23.66 2.53 22.26
N GLU A 260 24.49 2.55 21.22
CA GLU A 260 25.47 3.61 20.98
C GLU A 260 25.47 4.02 19.51
N GLU A 261 25.58 5.33 19.25
CA GLU A 261 25.80 5.90 17.93
C GLU A 261 27.07 6.72 17.90
N ARG A 262 27.86 6.59 16.83
CA ARG A 262 29.10 7.36 16.67
C ARG A 262 28.89 8.88 16.72
N LEU A 263 27.80 9.36 16.10
CA LEU A 263 27.47 10.79 16.04
C LEU A 263 26.87 11.29 17.35
N ARG A 264 25.87 10.59 17.89
CA ARG A 264 25.01 11.05 19.01
C ARG A 264 25.35 10.46 20.40
N GLY A 265 26.26 9.50 20.45
CA GLY A 265 26.70 8.83 21.68
C GLY A 265 25.78 7.70 22.15
N PHE A 266 25.85 7.38 23.44
CA PHE A 266 24.97 6.41 24.08
C PHE A 266 23.51 6.86 23.96
N ASN A 267 22.59 5.93 23.74
CA ASN A 267 21.19 6.24 23.50
C ASN A 267 20.25 5.33 24.27
N LEU A 268 19.13 5.92 24.66
CA LEU A 268 17.97 5.26 25.23
C LEU A 268 16.79 5.56 24.30
N ARG A 269 16.34 4.57 23.53
CA ARG A 269 15.35 4.74 22.46
C ARG A 269 14.04 4.07 22.77
N GLY A 270 12.94 4.66 22.31
CA GLY A 270 11.61 4.06 22.41
C GLY A 270 11.02 4.12 23.83
N LEU A 271 11.59 4.92 24.74
CA LEU A 271 11.00 5.17 26.04
C LEU A 271 9.67 5.88 25.82
N GLY A 272 8.57 5.33 26.30
CA GLY A 272 7.29 5.94 26.03
C GLY A 272 6.14 5.43 26.88
N TYR A 273 4.95 5.91 26.54
CA TYR A 273 3.70 5.46 27.12
C TYR A 273 2.71 5.18 26.00
N PHE A 274 2.12 3.99 26.05
CA PHE A 274 1.02 3.59 25.20
C PHE A 274 -0.28 3.78 25.96
N LEU A 275 -1.22 4.52 25.39
CA LEU A 275 -2.54 4.79 25.93
C LEU A 275 -3.59 4.16 25.02
N ASP A 276 -4.29 3.17 25.55
CA ASP A 276 -5.48 2.62 24.92
C ASP A 276 -6.69 3.50 25.27
N ALA A 277 -6.84 4.61 24.53
CA ALA A 277 -7.84 5.63 24.85
C ALA A 277 -9.28 5.17 24.55
N SER A 278 -9.47 4.33 23.54
CA SER A 278 -10.77 3.76 23.15
C SER A 278 -10.58 2.56 22.23
N GLU A 279 -11.64 1.78 22.00
CA GLU A 279 -11.66 0.69 21.01
C GLU A 279 -11.32 1.16 19.57
N TYR A 280 -11.53 2.45 19.28
CA TYR A 280 -11.34 3.02 17.94
C TYR A 280 -10.04 3.80 17.76
N VAL A 281 -9.47 4.35 18.83
CA VAL A 281 -8.31 5.26 18.77
C VAL A 281 -7.32 4.90 19.87
N LYS A 282 -6.07 4.72 19.47
CA LYS A 282 -4.95 4.39 20.36
C LYS A 282 -3.86 5.44 20.21
N PHE A 283 -3.07 5.66 21.24
CA PHE A 283 -1.98 6.63 21.23
C PHE A 283 -0.70 6.00 21.76
N SER A 284 0.44 6.29 21.14
CA SER A 284 1.75 6.08 21.75
C SER A 284 2.61 7.32 21.62
N VAL A 285 3.13 7.77 22.75
CA VAL A 285 4.15 8.83 22.80
C VAL A 285 5.46 8.16 23.18
N ARG A 286 6.48 8.30 22.34
CA ARG A 286 7.81 7.73 22.56
C ARG A 286 8.88 8.81 22.41
N SER A 287 10.00 8.63 23.09
CA SER A 287 11.15 9.50 22.97
C SER A 287 12.45 8.70 22.90
N ASP A 288 13.37 9.20 22.09
CA ASP A 288 14.75 8.75 22.02
C ASP A 288 15.62 9.85 22.62
N ILE A 289 16.47 9.48 23.57
CA ILE A 289 17.36 10.40 24.28
C ILE A 289 18.79 9.94 24.04
N TYR A 290 19.68 10.87 23.71
CA TYR A 290 21.07 10.61 23.39
C TYR A 290 22.01 11.34 24.36
N SER A 291 23.15 10.72 24.69
CA SER A 291 24.09 11.23 25.68
C SER A 291 24.78 12.52 25.27
N LYS A 292 24.81 12.84 23.96
CA LYS A 292 25.33 14.11 23.44
C LYS A 292 24.28 15.22 23.29
N GLY A 293 23.09 15.06 23.89
CA GLY A 293 22.07 16.11 23.97
C GLY A 293 21.00 16.10 22.87
N ASP A 294 21.10 15.18 21.92
CA ASP A 294 20.06 14.98 20.90
C ASP A 294 18.84 14.28 21.49
N TYR A 295 17.66 14.62 20.99
CA TYR A 295 16.44 13.88 21.33
C TYR A 295 15.47 13.83 20.16
N VAL A 296 14.66 12.78 20.14
CA VAL A 296 13.56 12.60 19.19
C VAL A 296 12.29 12.33 19.98
N LEU A 297 11.18 12.90 19.54
CA LEU A 297 9.84 12.66 20.05
C LEU A 297 9.02 12.06 18.92
N TYR A 298 8.31 10.98 19.22
CA TYR A 298 7.38 10.30 18.33
C TYR A 298 5.98 10.31 18.95
N LEU A 299 5.00 10.66 18.14
CA LEU A 299 3.58 10.54 18.45
C LEU A 299 2.94 9.67 17.36
N ASP A 300 2.43 8.52 17.75
CA ASP A 300 1.67 7.64 16.87
C ASP A 300 0.24 7.53 17.37
N MET A 301 -0.72 7.76 16.48
CA MET A 301 -2.15 7.73 16.79
C MET A 301 -2.90 6.93 15.72
N PRO A 302 -2.84 5.59 15.77
CA PRO A 302 -3.66 4.74 14.90
C PRO A 302 -5.13 4.81 15.34
N TYR A 303 -6.01 4.83 14.35
CA TYR A 303 -7.46 4.78 14.56
C TYR A 303 -8.15 3.87 13.54
N ASN A 304 -9.19 3.18 14.00
CA ASN A 304 -10.00 2.29 13.18
C ASN A 304 -11.45 2.31 13.66
N TRP A 305 -12.30 2.95 12.86
CA TRP A 305 -13.75 2.88 13.03
C TRP A 305 -14.34 2.03 11.92
N ARG A 306 -14.71 0.79 12.28
CA ARG A 306 -15.28 -0.20 11.37
C ARG A 306 -16.45 0.39 10.58
N TYR A 307 -16.45 0.17 9.26
CA TYR A 307 -17.42 0.69 8.29
C TYR A 307 -17.40 2.21 8.02
N HIS A 308 -16.60 2.99 8.75
CA HIS A 308 -16.46 4.43 8.53
C HIS A 308 -15.09 4.76 7.93
N PHE A 309 -14.01 4.55 8.69
CA PHE A 309 -12.67 4.90 8.26
C PHE A 309 -11.60 4.21 9.09
N THR A 310 -10.41 4.08 8.52
CA THR A 310 -9.21 3.61 9.19
C THR A 310 -8.04 4.51 8.81
N GLY A 311 -7.09 4.69 9.70
CA GLY A 311 -5.94 5.53 9.45
C GLY A 311 -5.02 5.66 10.65
N GLY A 312 -4.07 6.57 10.54
CA GLY A 312 -3.11 6.85 11.58
C GLY A 312 -2.39 8.16 11.35
N LEU A 313 -2.07 8.85 12.44
CA LEU A 313 -1.20 10.00 12.44
C LEU A 313 0.14 9.58 13.04
N ASN A 314 1.23 9.77 12.31
CA ASN A 314 2.60 9.68 12.82
C ASN A 314 3.21 11.07 12.76
N PHE A 315 3.61 11.58 13.91
CA PHE A 315 4.34 12.82 14.03
C PHE A 315 5.67 12.53 14.69
N SER A 316 6.74 13.09 14.13
CA SER A 316 8.05 13.05 14.75
C SER A 316 8.65 14.44 14.80
N PHE A 317 9.34 14.72 15.90
CA PHE A 317 10.11 15.94 16.09
C PHE A 317 11.48 15.53 16.60
N SER A 318 12.54 16.07 16.03
CA SER A 318 13.89 15.86 16.52
C SER A 318 14.62 17.17 16.70
N LYS A 319 15.49 17.17 17.70
CA LYS A 319 16.52 18.15 17.92
C LYS A 319 17.85 17.43 17.81
N THR A 320 18.65 17.80 16.81
CA THR A 320 19.92 17.13 16.52
C THR A 320 21.03 18.15 16.36
N SER A 321 22.16 17.88 16.99
CA SER A 321 23.39 18.66 16.89
C SER A 321 24.09 18.36 15.56
N ALA A 322 24.58 19.38 14.87
CA ALA A 322 25.25 19.22 13.57
C ALA A 322 26.68 18.65 13.68
N SER A 323 27.21 18.53 14.89
CA SER A 323 28.61 18.23 15.20
C SER A 323 28.74 17.11 16.24
N SER A 324 29.88 16.41 16.22
CA SER A 324 30.20 15.35 17.18
C SER A 324 30.71 15.89 18.51
N ARG A 325 30.98 17.20 18.60
CA ARG A 325 31.49 17.93 19.77
C ARG A 325 30.32 18.49 20.59
N ILE A 326 30.36 18.26 21.90
CA ILE A 326 29.31 18.68 22.85
C ILE A 326 29.25 20.21 23.00
N GLU A 327 30.37 20.91 22.74
CA GLU A 327 30.52 22.36 22.84
C GLU A 327 29.86 23.15 21.68
N ASP A 328 29.44 22.47 20.62
CA ASP A 328 28.95 23.11 19.39
C ASP A 328 27.47 23.50 19.52
N THR A 329 27.16 24.78 19.28
CA THR A 329 25.80 25.33 19.41
C THR A 329 24.94 25.16 18.15
N ASP A 330 25.48 24.59 17.07
CA ASP A 330 24.70 24.39 15.84
C ASP A 330 23.67 23.25 15.99
N VAL A 331 22.46 23.64 16.37
CA VAL A 331 21.30 22.77 16.61
C VAL A 331 20.32 22.86 15.45
N ARG A 332 19.88 21.71 14.95
CA ARG A 332 18.82 21.61 13.95
C ARG A 332 17.56 21.01 14.55
N ASN A 333 16.44 21.68 14.29
CA ASN A 333 15.11 21.21 14.67
C ASN A 333 14.40 20.70 13.42
N ASP A 334 14.06 19.43 13.42
CA ASP A 334 13.39 18.79 12.30
C ASP A 334 12.06 18.18 12.73
N PHE A 335 11.08 18.22 11.84
CA PHE A 335 9.79 17.58 12.08
C PHE A 335 9.36 16.78 10.86
N SER A 336 8.60 15.71 11.07
CA SER A 336 7.85 15.05 10.00
C SER A 336 6.43 14.73 10.46
N VAL A 337 5.50 14.86 9.52
CA VAL A 337 4.10 14.50 9.68
C VAL A 337 3.75 13.52 8.58
N ARG A 338 3.24 12.36 8.97
CA ARG A 338 2.60 11.40 8.09
C ARG A 338 1.19 11.15 8.60
N TRP A 339 0.20 11.35 7.74
CA TRP A 339 -1.19 11.08 8.09
C TRP A 339 -1.86 10.32 6.95
N ASN A 340 -2.28 9.10 7.23
CA ASN A 340 -3.08 8.30 6.32
C ASN A 340 -4.52 8.20 6.84
N HIS A 341 -5.49 8.48 5.98
CA HIS A 341 -6.91 8.30 6.25
C HIS A 341 -7.54 7.61 5.05
N SER A 342 -8.02 6.38 5.27
CA SER A 342 -8.67 5.55 4.27
C SER A 342 -10.14 5.33 4.67
N PRO A 343 -11.10 5.82 3.87
CA PRO A 343 -12.51 5.65 4.14
C PRO A 343 -12.93 4.21 3.82
N GLN A 344 -13.73 3.64 4.71
CA GLN A 344 -14.33 2.31 4.59
C GLN A 344 -15.84 2.39 4.22
N THR A 345 -16.38 3.60 4.08
CA THR A 345 -17.80 3.83 3.81
C THR A 345 -18.22 3.28 2.43
N LYS A 346 -19.45 2.76 2.36
CA LYS A 346 -20.18 2.44 1.11
C LYS A 346 -21.06 3.63 0.64
N GLY A 347 -20.88 4.80 1.24
CA GLY A 347 -21.68 5.98 0.96
C GLY A 347 -21.35 6.62 -0.40
N THR A 348 -22.03 7.72 -0.71
CA THR A 348 -21.74 8.52 -1.91
C THR A 348 -20.56 9.47 -1.73
N GLY A 349 -20.17 9.73 -0.48
CA GLY A 349 -19.05 10.59 -0.11
C GLY A 349 -17.86 9.77 0.38
N ARG A 350 -16.67 10.09 -0.13
CA ARG A 350 -15.41 9.43 0.20
C ARG A 350 -14.37 10.49 0.51
N PHE A 351 -13.96 10.58 1.78
CA PHE A 351 -12.84 11.42 2.23
C PHE A 351 -11.61 10.55 2.41
N SER A 352 -10.52 10.86 1.71
CA SER A 352 -9.24 10.19 1.88
C SER A 352 -8.10 11.20 2.01
N ALA A 353 -7.13 10.89 2.85
CA ALA A 353 -5.94 11.70 3.04
C ALA A 353 -4.69 10.81 3.03
N SER A 354 -3.66 11.28 2.36
CA SER A 354 -2.31 10.73 2.40
C SER A 354 -1.37 11.91 2.47
N VAL A 355 -1.04 12.33 3.68
CA VAL A 355 -0.17 13.47 3.96
C VAL A 355 1.21 12.96 4.32
N SER A 356 2.22 13.54 3.69
CA SER A 356 3.64 13.35 3.99
C SER A 356 4.32 14.70 3.79
N ALA A 357 4.75 15.30 4.90
CA ALA A 357 5.44 16.58 4.92
C ALA A 357 6.52 16.54 6.00
N ALA A 358 7.65 17.21 5.77
CA ALA A 358 8.73 17.31 6.73
C ALA A 358 9.54 18.59 6.50
N SER A 359 10.37 18.94 7.49
CA SER A 359 11.41 19.96 7.31
C SER A 359 12.41 19.54 6.22
N ASN A 360 12.99 20.53 5.54
CA ASN A 360 13.90 20.30 4.41
C ASN A 360 15.13 19.46 4.78
N SER A 361 15.54 19.52 6.05
CA SER A 361 16.66 18.78 6.62
C SER A 361 16.26 17.49 7.36
N TYR A 362 14.96 17.17 7.45
CA TYR A 362 14.49 15.98 8.17
C TYR A 362 15.14 14.70 7.62
N ASN A 363 15.09 14.52 6.29
CA ASN A 363 15.67 13.32 5.67
C ASN A 363 17.20 13.32 5.73
N THR A 364 17.89 14.45 5.86
CA THR A 364 19.36 14.43 5.99
C THR A 364 19.81 14.18 7.42
N ASN A 365 19.06 14.68 8.41
CA ASN A 365 19.45 14.63 9.82
C ASN A 365 18.82 13.44 10.56
N ASN A 366 17.61 13.04 10.18
CA ASN A 366 16.86 11.95 10.82
C ASN A 366 16.81 10.66 10.00
N ASN A 367 17.25 10.66 8.74
CA ASN A 367 17.48 9.42 7.99
C ASN A 367 18.84 8.81 8.36
N LEU A 368 18.96 8.55 9.65
CA LEU A 368 19.95 7.69 10.26
C LEU A 368 19.13 6.70 11.08
N ASN A 369 18.34 5.85 10.40
CA ASN A 369 17.52 4.77 10.97
C ASN A 369 18.42 3.68 11.59
N PHE A 370 19.27 4.08 12.53
CA PHE A 370 20.00 3.23 13.43
C PHE A 370 19.07 2.77 14.55
N GLY A 371 19.36 1.63 15.16
CA GLY A 371 18.80 1.24 16.46
C GLY A 371 17.41 0.58 16.47
N LEU A 372 16.47 0.90 15.58
CA LEU A 372 15.11 0.34 15.66
C LEU A 372 15.09 -1.19 15.37
N PRO A 373 14.45 -2.02 16.22
CA PRO A 373 14.38 -3.49 16.09
C PRO A 373 13.80 -4.09 14.80
N GLN A 374 13.36 -3.29 13.83
CA GLN A 374 12.54 -3.75 12.68
C GLN A 374 12.78 -2.98 11.35
N SER A 375 13.60 -1.93 11.30
CA SER A 375 13.62 -0.98 10.15
C SER A 375 14.81 -1.10 9.18
N ILE A 376 15.59 -2.19 9.22
CA ILE A 376 16.70 -2.41 8.27
C ILE A 376 16.18 -3.18 7.03
N ASN A 377 15.11 -2.67 6.43
CA ASN A 377 14.71 -3.05 5.08
C ASN A 377 15.37 -2.06 4.10
N SER A 378 16.11 -2.60 3.14
CA SER A 378 16.81 -1.86 2.07
C SER A 378 15.94 -0.88 1.29
N THR A 379 14.62 -1.07 1.31
CA THR A 379 13.63 -0.18 0.71
C THR A 379 13.59 1.20 1.37
N GLU A 380 13.92 1.33 2.66
CA GLU A 380 13.92 2.62 3.37
C GLU A 380 15.23 3.41 3.22
N LEU A 381 16.39 2.75 3.10
CA LEU A 381 17.66 3.42 2.76
C LEU A 381 17.61 4.06 1.36
N ASN A 382 16.86 3.47 0.43
CA ASN A 382 16.61 4.03 -0.90
C ASN A 382 15.53 5.14 -0.90
N ASN A 383 14.76 5.29 0.18
CA ASN A 383 13.71 6.30 0.35
C ASN A 383 14.22 7.58 1.04
N ASN A 384 15.40 8.08 0.65
CA ASN A 384 15.62 9.53 0.71
C ASN A 384 14.75 10.17 -0.38
N THR A 385 13.45 10.23 -0.13
CA THR A 385 12.48 10.85 -1.02
C THR A 385 12.79 12.34 -1.07
N ARG A 386 13.56 12.74 -2.09
CA ARG A 386 13.81 14.14 -2.44
C ARG A 386 12.50 14.91 -2.54
N LYS A 387 11.43 14.23 -2.95
CA LYS A 387 10.07 14.77 -3.09
C LYS A 387 9.12 14.21 -2.04
N MET A 388 8.48 15.11 -1.31
CA MET A 388 7.39 14.79 -0.40
C MET A 388 6.06 15.20 -1.03
N ASN A 389 5.13 14.25 -1.08
CA ASN A 389 3.82 14.45 -1.68
C ASN A 389 2.74 14.23 -0.63
N SER A 390 1.79 15.16 -0.58
CA SER A 390 0.56 15.01 0.19
C SER A 390 -0.64 15.18 -0.72
N ASN A 391 -1.69 14.40 -0.47
CA ASN A 391 -2.95 14.51 -1.17
C ASN A 391 -4.12 14.32 -0.21
N ILE A 392 -5.01 15.29 -0.15
CA ILE A 392 -6.28 15.23 0.59
C ILE A 392 -7.39 15.36 -0.43
N SER A 393 -8.29 14.39 -0.48
CA SER A 393 -9.35 14.33 -1.48
C SER A 393 -10.69 13.99 -0.87
N TYR A 394 -11.72 14.72 -1.27
CA TYR A 394 -13.12 14.45 -0.97
C TYR A 394 -13.89 14.28 -2.27
N ASN A 395 -14.43 13.09 -2.50
CA ASN A 395 -15.24 12.80 -3.68
C ASN A 395 -16.69 12.54 -3.27
N LYS A 396 -17.65 13.13 -3.99
CA LYS A 396 -19.08 12.93 -3.77
C LYS A 396 -19.82 12.71 -5.08
N THR A 397 -20.58 11.63 -5.16
CA THR A 397 -21.50 11.38 -6.28
C THR A 397 -22.92 11.73 -5.87
N PHE A 398 -23.60 12.58 -6.65
CA PHE A 398 -24.95 13.02 -6.35
C PHE A 398 -25.96 12.03 -6.94
N ARG A 399 -26.45 11.09 -6.10
CA ARG A 399 -27.47 10.09 -6.49
C ARG A 399 -28.68 10.77 -7.14
N GLY A 400 -29.18 10.19 -8.23
CA GLY A 400 -30.28 10.74 -9.01
C GLY A 400 -29.89 11.81 -10.04
N THR A 401 -28.66 12.31 -10.02
CA THR A 401 -28.13 13.24 -11.03
C THR A 401 -26.94 12.62 -11.77
N PRO A 402 -26.58 13.11 -12.97
CA PRO A 402 -25.38 12.66 -13.66
C PRO A 402 -24.09 13.25 -13.08
N PHE A 403 -24.14 14.06 -12.01
CA PHE A 403 -22.99 14.80 -11.52
C PHE A 403 -22.23 14.07 -10.41
N SER A 404 -20.91 14.21 -10.46
CA SER A 404 -19.99 13.94 -9.36
C SER A 404 -19.12 15.16 -9.11
N MET A 405 -18.69 15.32 -7.86
CA MET A 405 -17.80 16.39 -7.42
C MET A 405 -16.58 15.78 -6.74
N GLY A 406 -15.40 16.31 -7.03
CA GLY A 406 -14.16 15.99 -6.35
C GLY A 406 -13.47 17.26 -5.88
N LEU A 407 -13.17 17.36 -4.59
CA LEU A 407 -12.35 18.42 -4.02
C LEU A 407 -11.00 17.82 -3.64
N ASN A 408 -9.92 18.36 -4.19
CA ASN A 408 -8.57 17.87 -3.97
C ASN A 408 -7.65 18.99 -3.47
N MET A 409 -6.76 18.65 -2.55
CA MET A 409 -5.65 19.50 -2.13
C MET A 409 -4.39 18.66 -2.27
N SER A 410 -3.44 19.13 -3.08
CA SER A 410 -2.16 18.46 -3.26
C SER A 410 -1.00 19.36 -2.86
N HIS A 411 0.02 18.75 -2.28
CA HIS A 411 1.27 19.40 -1.90
C HIS A 411 2.41 18.55 -2.44
N ASP A 412 3.32 19.19 -3.19
CA ASP A 412 4.57 18.64 -3.69
C ASP A 412 5.71 19.54 -3.19
N GLN A 413 6.65 18.95 -2.46
CA GLN A 413 7.79 19.63 -1.88
C GLN A 413 9.07 18.92 -2.31
N ASP A 414 10.00 19.65 -2.91
CA ASP A 414 11.35 19.15 -3.19
C ASP A 414 12.30 19.66 -2.10
N LEU A 415 12.82 18.75 -1.28
CA LEU A 415 13.67 19.08 -0.13
C LEU A 415 15.03 19.64 -0.54
N PHE A 416 15.49 19.37 -1.77
CA PHE A 416 16.78 19.87 -2.28
C PHE A 416 16.65 21.29 -2.80
N THR A 417 15.70 21.55 -3.71
CA THR A 417 15.48 22.91 -4.23
C THR A 417 14.75 23.80 -3.23
N LYS A 418 14.13 23.22 -2.20
CA LYS A 418 13.28 23.91 -1.21
C LYS A 418 12.01 24.49 -1.82
N GLN A 419 11.64 24.06 -3.03
CA GLN A 419 10.41 24.48 -3.69
C GLN A 419 9.21 23.74 -3.10
N VAL A 420 8.17 24.50 -2.80
CA VAL A 420 6.86 24.01 -2.39
C VAL A 420 5.83 24.40 -3.45
N ASN A 421 5.05 23.41 -3.90
CA ASN A 421 3.92 23.56 -4.79
C ASN A 421 2.66 23.09 -4.04
N LEU A 422 1.82 24.02 -3.62
CA LEU A 422 0.55 23.75 -2.96
C LEU A 422 -0.59 24.04 -3.93
N THR A 423 -1.31 23.01 -4.38
CA THR A 423 -2.50 23.17 -5.22
C THR A 423 -3.74 22.94 -4.36
N ALA A 424 -4.32 24.00 -3.83
CA ALA A 424 -5.43 23.93 -2.90
C ALA A 424 -6.33 25.18 -2.99
N PRO A 425 -7.65 25.03 -3.17
CA PRO A 425 -8.36 23.82 -3.58
C PRO A 425 -8.27 23.56 -5.09
N THR A 426 -8.42 22.30 -5.48
CA THR A 426 -8.84 21.89 -6.83
C THR A 426 -10.24 21.30 -6.73
N LEU A 427 -11.25 22.03 -7.17
CA LEU A 427 -12.61 21.54 -7.30
C LEU A 427 -12.81 20.99 -8.71
N THR A 428 -13.37 19.79 -8.81
CA THR A 428 -13.76 19.17 -10.07
C THR A 428 -15.23 18.81 -10.00
N VAL A 429 -15.97 19.07 -11.08
CA VAL A 429 -17.36 18.63 -11.25
C VAL A 429 -17.43 17.93 -12.59
N ASN A 430 -17.81 16.65 -12.58
CA ASN A 430 -17.90 15.84 -13.79
C ASN A 430 -19.35 15.41 -13.99
N MET A 431 -19.82 15.45 -15.23
CA MET A 431 -21.10 14.91 -15.65
C MET A 431 -20.87 13.59 -16.38
N ARG A 432 -21.57 12.54 -15.97
CA ARG A 432 -21.63 11.29 -16.72
C ARG A 432 -22.14 11.60 -18.13
N ASN A 433 -21.52 10.98 -19.14
CA ASN A 433 -21.90 11.13 -20.52
C ASN A 433 -23.41 10.87 -20.69
N LEU A 434 -24.12 11.84 -21.28
CA LEU A 434 -25.55 11.74 -21.55
C LEU A 434 -25.76 11.39 -23.02
N TYR A 435 -26.78 10.59 -23.31
CA TYR A 435 -27.22 10.26 -24.67
C TYR A 435 -28.66 10.76 -24.86
N PRO A 436 -28.86 12.07 -25.10
CA PRO A 436 -30.19 12.69 -25.04
C PRO A 436 -31.21 12.11 -26.02
N PHE A 437 -30.75 11.58 -27.14
CA PHE A 437 -31.61 11.01 -28.19
C PHE A 437 -31.79 9.50 -28.06
N GLN A 438 -31.07 8.83 -27.14
CA GLN A 438 -31.22 7.40 -26.93
C GLN A 438 -32.59 7.09 -26.32
N ARG A 439 -33.41 6.35 -27.08
CA ARG A 439 -34.75 5.96 -26.63
C ARG A 439 -34.69 4.82 -25.61
N LYS A 440 -35.62 4.84 -24.66
CA LYS A 440 -35.77 3.78 -23.63
C LYS A 440 -36.48 2.52 -24.13
N ASP A 441 -37.09 2.57 -25.32
CA ASP A 441 -37.83 1.47 -25.93
C ASP A 441 -36.94 0.47 -26.68
N GLY A 442 -35.61 0.68 -26.67
CA GLY A 442 -34.63 -0.23 -27.26
C GLY A 442 -34.58 -0.23 -28.80
N LYS A 443 -35.35 0.63 -29.48
CA LYS A 443 -35.33 0.74 -30.94
C LYS A 443 -34.21 1.67 -31.39
N PRO A 444 -33.22 1.19 -32.17
CA PRO A 444 -32.08 2.00 -32.58
C PRO A 444 -32.53 3.11 -33.54
N THR A 445 -32.24 4.36 -33.19
CA THR A 445 -32.43 5.55 -34.04
C THR A 445 -31.07 6.09 -34.50
N ALA A 446 -31.06 6.84 -35.60
CA ALA A 446 -29.83 7.40 -36.17
C ALA A 446 -29.01 8.23 -35.15
N LEU A 447 -29.66 8.95 -34.23
CA LEU A 447 -29.01 9.84 -33.26
C LEU A 447 -28.71 9.21 -31.89
N ASP A 448 -29.01 7.92 -31.68
CA ASP A 448 -28.86 7.29 -30.36
C ASP A 448 -27.43 7.34 -29.80
N ASN A 449 -26.43 7.34 -30.69
CA ASN A 449 -25.01 7.38 -30.33
C ASN A 449 -24.47 8.82 -30.17
N PHE A 450 -25.32 9.84 -30.18
CA PHE A 450 -24.92 11.20 -29.88
C PHE A 450 -24.77 11.38 -28.37
N SER A 451 -23.62 11.87 -27.94
CA SER A 451 -23.32 12.03 -26.53
C SER A 451 -22.79 13.40 -26.16
N ILE A 452 -23.16 13.83 -24.96
CA ILE A 452 -22.74 15.09 -24.35
C ILE A 452 -22.02 14.80 -23.04
N GLY A 453 -20.76 15.22 -22.94
CA GLY A 453 -20.02 15.28 -21.70
C GLY A 453 -19.93 16.71 -21.16
N TYR A 454 -19.71 16.84 -19.86
CA TYR A 454 -19.34 18.11 -19.22
C TYR A 454 -18.37 17.84 -18.08
N SER A 455 -17.31 18.62 -18.01
CA SER A 455 -16.41 18.65 -16.85
C SER A 455 -16.01 20.09 -16.55
N MET A 456 -15.90 20.39 -15.27
CA MET A 456 -15.41 21.65 -14.73
C MET A 456 -14.25 21.35 -13.80
N ALA A 457 -13.17 22.11 -13.91
CA ALA A 457 -12.08 22.14 -12.95
C ALA A 457 -11.83 23.58 -12.52
N ALA A 458 -11.82 23.85 -11.22
CA ALA A 458 -11.38 25.12 -10.64
C ALA A 458 -10.15 24.83 -9.79
N THR A 459 -9.04 25.49 -10.09
CA THR A 459 -7.75 25.20 -9.44
C THR A 459 -7.15 26.49 -8.92
N ASN A 460 -6.65 26.44 -7.69
CA ASN A 460 -5.74 27.44 -7.13
C ASN A 460 -4.38 26.77 -6.87
N ARG A 461 -3.30 27.40 -7.34
CA ARG A 461 -1.92 26.94 -7.14
C ARG A 461 -1.07 28.03 -6.52
N ILE A 462 -0.44 27.68 -5.41
CA ILE A 462 0.45 28.51 -4.61
C ILE A 462 1.85 27.91 -4.71
N THR A 463 2.87 28.74 -4.92
CA THR A 463 4.27 28.30 -4.92
C THR A 463 5.18 29.39 -4.38
N ASN A 464 6.31 28.99 -3.79
CA ASN A 464 7.38 29.89 -3.36
C ASN A 464 8.47 30.10 -4.42
N ASN A 465 8.34 29.52 -5.60
CA ASN A 465 9.22 29.80 -6.72
C ASN A 465 8.81 31.13 -7.37
N LEU A 466 9.68 32.14 -7.24
CA LEU A 466 9.48 33.49 -7.78
C LEU A 466 9.97 33.63 -9.23
N GLY A 467 10.47 32.56 -9.83
CA GLY A 467 11.13 32.57 -11.13
C GLY A 467 12.51 33.21 -11.07
N ARG A 468 13.02 33.61 -12.24
CA ARG A 468 14.40 34.09 -12.42
C ARG A 468 14.51 35.60 -12.19
N ILE A 469 14.26 36.00 -10.94
CA ILE A 469 14.34 37.42 -10.52
C ILE A 469 15.66 37.77 -9.80
N GLY A 470 16.48 36.77 -9.48
CA GLY A 470 17.76 36.94 -8.80
C GLY A 470 18.90 37.39 -9.72
N SER A 471 20.06 37.69 -9.14
CA SER A 471 21.28 38.10 -9.85
C SER A 471 21.81 37.05 -10.84
N ASN A 472 21.44 35.78 -10.67
CA ASN A 472 21.76 34.71 -11.60
C ASN A 472 20.56 34.37 -12.50
N PRO A 473 20.57 34.72 -13.81
CA PRO A 473 19.47 34.44 -14.73
C PRO A 473 19.32 32.95 -15.07
N LEU A 474 20.22 32.09 -14.60
CA LEU A 474 20.17 30.64 -14.81
C LEU A 474 19.48 29.88 -13.65
N GLN A 475 19.18 30.55 -12.54
CA GLN A 475 18.61 29.91 -11.35
C GLN A 475 17.29 30.56 -10.92
N ASP A 476 16.30 29.72 -10.63
CA ASP A 476 15.04 30.16 -10.04
C ASP A 476 15.25 30.64 -8.60
N SER A 477 14.67 31.78 -8.26
CA SER A 477 14.70 32.35 -6.93
C SER A 477 13.58 31.74 -6.09
N ILE A 478 13.95 31.02 -5.04
CA ILE A 478 13.02 30.28 -4.18
C ILE A 478 12.97 30.98 -2.83
N ALA A 479 11.82 31.57 -2.50
CA ALA A 479 11.63 32.24 -1.23
C ALA A 479 11.41 31.22 -0.10
N PRO A 480 11.85 31.51 1.15
CA PRO A 480 11.52 30.67 2.29
C PRO A 480 10.00 30.53 2.45
N PHE A 481 9.52 29.28 2.47
CA PHE A 481 8.10 28.97 2.70
C PHE A 481 7.80 28.98 4.20
N THR A 482 7.71 30.17 4.76
CA THR A 482 7.46 30.42 6.20
C THR A 482 6.08 31.02 6.43
N GLY A 483 5.58 30.91 7.66
CA GLY A 483 4.30 31.50 8.05
C GLY A 483 4.22 33.02 7.82
N SER A 484 5.35 33.74 7.83
CA SER A 484 5.41 35.19 7.54
C SER A 484 5.08 35.52 6.08
N ASN A 485 5.41 34.62 5.14
CA ASN A 485 5.31 34.87 3.71
C ASN A 485 4.05 34.23 3.08
N ILE A 486 3.34 33.38 3.84
CA ILE A 486 2.22 32.58 3.31
C ILE A 486 1.10 33.43 2.72
N ASN A 487 0.77 34.57 3.34
CA ASN A 487 -0.26 35.49 2.84
C ASN A 487 0.10 36.03 1.45
N ARG A 488 1.37 36.41 1.24
CA ARG A 488 1.86 36.88 -0.07
C ARG A 488 1.82 35.77 -1.12
N PHE A 489 2.13 34.52 -0.73
CA PHE A 489 2.04 33.40 -1.66
C PHE A 489 0.59 33.06 -2.04
N ILE A 490 -0.36 33.20 -1.11
CA ILE A 490 -1.79 33.03 -1.39
C ILE A 490 -2.30 34.15 -2.32
N GLU A 491 -1.93 35.40 -2.07
CA GLU A 491 -2.29 36.56 -2.91
C GLU A 491 -1.74 36.44 -4.34
N ASN A 492 -0.50 35.96 -4.49
CA ASN A 492 0.15 35.71 -5.78
C ASN A 492 -0.17 34.31 -6.36
N GLY A 493 -1.13 33.60 -5.74
CA GLY A 493 -1.54 32.27 -6.18
C GLY A 493 -2.22 32.31 -7.54
N ARG A 494 -1.83 31.42 -8.44
CA ARG A 494 -2.43 31.32 -9.78
C ARG A 494 -3.75 30.56 -9.69
N ASN A 495 -4.83 31.20 -10.12
CA ASN A 495 -6.18 30.64 -10.08
C ASN A 495 -6.84 30.62 -11.47
N GLY A 496 -7.89 29.82 -11.61
CA GLY A 496 -8.69 29.76 -12.83
C GLY A 496 -9.73 28.66 -12.77
N ILE A 497 -10.70 28.73 -13.68
CA ILE A 497 -11.73 27.70 -13.89
C ILE A 497 -11.68 27.26 -15.35
N ARG A 498 -11.83 25.96 -15.62
CA ARG A 498 -11.88 25.38 -16.96
C ARG A 498 -13.11 24.50 -17.08
N HIS A 499 -13.93 24.79 -18.07
CA HIS A 499 -15.08 24.01 -18.50
C HIS A 499 -14.71 23.27 -19.79
N SER A 500 -15.09 22.00 -19.90
CA SER A 500 -14.90 21.19 -21.09
C SER A 500 -16.19 20.45 -21.43
N MET A 501 -16.67 20.67 -22.65
CA MET A 501 -17.90 20.11 -23.20
C MET A 501 -17.58 19.38 -24.51
N PRO A 502 -17.25 18.07 -24.43
CA PRO A 502 -17.15 17.24 -25.62
C PRO A 502 -18.55 16.83 -26.10
N PHE A 503 -18.83 17.11 -27.36
CA PHE A 503 -19.98 16.60 -28.11
C PHE A 503 -19.44 15.57 -29.10
N SER A 504 -19.95 14.35 -29.07
CA SER A 504 -19.51 13.30 -29.99
C SER A 504 -20.67 12.52 -30.56
N TYR A 505 -20.53 12.09 -31.80
CA TYR A 505 -21.48 11.21 -32.47
C TYR A 505 -20.71 10.11 -33.17
N SER A 506 -21.21 8.87 -33.14
CA SER A 506 -20.56 7.74 -33.79
C SER A 506 -21.56 6.89 -34.56
N PHE A 507 -21.29 6.63 -35.83
CA PHE A 507 -22.14 5.81 -36.69
C PHE A 507 -21.31 4.91 -37.61
N LYS A 508 -21.92 3.82 -38.07
CA LYS A 508 -21.30 2.91 -39.05
C LYS A 508 -21.65 3.34 -40.47
N ALA A 509 -20.68 3.82 -41.22
CA ALA A 509 -20.78 4.02 -42.66
C ALA A 509 -20.46 2.70 -43.40
N PHE A 510 -21.30 2.35 -44.39
CA PHE A 510 -21.14 1.15 -45.23
C PHE A 510 -20.90 -0.16 -44.44
N ARG A 511 -21.40 -0.26 -43.19
CA ARG A 511 -21.23 -1.38 -42.23
C ARG A 511 -19.82 -1.64 -41.70
N TYR A 512 -18.77 -1.31 -42.45
CA TYR A 512 -17.38 -1.64 -42.11
C TYR A 512 -16.60 -0.47 -41.50
N PHE A 513 -17.04 0.77 -41.73
CA PHE A 513 -16.33 1.95 -41.29
C PHE A 513 -17.06 2.62 -40.15
N THR A 514 -16.37 2.88 -39.05
CA THR A 514 -16.92 3.68 -37.96
C THR A 514 -16.47 5.12 -38.16
N VAL A 515 -17.43 6.03 -38.28
CA VAL A 515 -17.20 7.46 -38.43
C VAL A 515 -17.60 8.12 -37.12
N SER A 516 -16.68 8.88 -36.51
CA SER A 516 -16.91 9.50 -35.21
C SER A 516 -16.58 11.00 -35.22
N PRO A 517 -17.48 11.87 -35.73
CA PRO A 517 -17.35 13.31 -35.58
C PRO A 517 -17.47 13.73 -34.11
N SER A 518 -16.69 14.74 -33.73
CA SER A 518 -16.73 15.35 -32.41
C SER A 518 -16.43 16.85 -32.48
N VAL A 519 -17.06 17.59 -31.59
CA VAL A 519 -16.80 19.01 -31.33
C VAL A 519 -16.38 19.12 -29.88
N SER A 520 -15.22 19.69 -29.62
CA SER A 520 -14.74 19.99 -28.27
C SER A 520 -14.88 21.48 -28.02
N TYR A 521 -15.67 21.88 -27.02
CA TYR A 521 -15.74 23.26 -26.55
C TYR A 521 -15.08 23.36 -25.17
N GLU A 522 -14.03 24.17 -25.06
CA GLU A 522 -13.30 24.44 -23.82
C GLU A 522 -13.42 25.92 -23.47
N GLU A 523 -13.91 26.24 -22.27
CA GLU A 523 -13.99 27.61 -21.79
C GLU A 523 -13.18 27.77 -20.51
N LYS A 524 -12.24 28.71 -20.49
CA LYS A 524 -11.39 29.02 -19.34
C LYS A 524 -11.79 30.36 -18.76
N TRP A 525 -12.07 30.43 -17.46
CA TRP A 525 -12.29 31.67 -16.74
C TRP A 525 -11.07 32.04 -15.92
N TYR A 526 -10.69 33.30 -16.01
CA TYR A 526 -9.61 33.93 -15.28
C TYR A 526 -10.13 35.19 -14.58
N PHE A 527 -9.52 35.54 -13.46
CA PHE A 527 -9.89 36.71 -12.66
C PHE A 527 -8.89 37.86 -12.80
N GLU A 528 -7.95 37.70 -13.72
CA GLU A 528 -6.92 38.66 -14.05
C GLU A 528 -6.50 38.47 -15.52
N LYS A 529 -5.80 39.43 -16.10
CA LYS A 529 -5.22 39.35 -17.45
C LYS A 529 -3.93 40.14 -17.54
N ILE A 530 -2.98 39.69 -18.34
CA ILE A 530 -1.72 40.39 -18.58
C ILE A 530 -1.97 41.57 -19.51
N ASN A 531 -1.35 42.71 -19.19
CA ASN A 531 -1.15 43.81 -20.11
C ASN A 531 0.31 43.86 -20.56
N TRP A 532 0.52 43.90 -21.87
CA TRP A 532 1.83 43.96 -22.49
C TRP A 532 2.14 45.39 -22.90
N GLU A 533 3.31 45.89 -22.51
CA GLU A 533 3.81 47.19 -22.95
C GLU A 533 5.31 47.11 -23.24
N TYR A 534 5.85 48.17 -23.84
CA TYR A 534 7.27 48.32 -24.09
C TYR A 534 7.94 48.94 -22.86
N ASP A 535 8.87 48.21 -22.26
CA ASP A 535 9.82 48.78 -21.32
C ASP A 535 11.02 49.31 -22.10
N MET A 536 11.42 50.54 -21.78
CA MET A 536 12.52 51.28 -22.40
C MET A 536 13.74 51.32 -21.47
N SER A 537 14.03 50.23 -20.78
CA SER A 537 15.26 50.08 -20.00
C SER A 537 16.48 49.85 -20.94
N ASN A 538 17.58 50.60 -20.74
CA ASN A 538 18.81 50.55 -21.54
C ASN A 538 18.69 50.92 -23.04
N ASN A 539 17.77 51.82 -23.43
CA ASN A 539 17.60 52.28 -24.81
C ASN A 539 17.25 51.16 -25.82
N GLN A 540 16.75 50.03 -25.33
CA GLN A 540 16.24 48.92 -26.14
C GLN A 540 14.78 48.66 -25.76
N ALA A 541 13.87 48.81 -26.73
CA ALA A 541 12.45 48.54 -26.53
C ALA A 541 12.24 47.03 -26.31
N ARG A 542 12.05 46.61 -25.05
CA ARG A 542 11.74 45.22 -24.72
C ARG A 542 10.27 45.09 -24.37
N LEU A 543 9.60 44.19 -25.07
CA LEU A 543 8.22 43.87 -24.76
C LEU A 543 8.17 43.03 -23.48
N VAL A 544 7.55 43.56 -22.42
CA VAL A 544 7.44 42.91 -21.12
C VAL A 544 5.99 42.91 -20.64
N PRO A 545 5.58 41.90 -19.84
CA PRO A 545 4.33 41.99 -19.11
C PRO A 545 4.48 43.07 -18.03
N THR A 546 3.87 44.23 -18.21
CA THR A 546 4.05 45.38 -17.30
C THR A 546 3.27 45.18 -16.00
N ASP A 547 2.02 44.73 -16.10
CA ASP A 547 1.13 44.53 -14.96
C ASP A 547 0.03 43.50 -15.25
N THR A 548 -0.56 42.96 -14.18
CA THR A 548 -1.71 42.06 -14.24
C THR A 548 -2.97 42.80 -13.83
N ILE A 549 -3.87 43.03 -14.79
CA ILE A 549 -5.14 43.73 -14.57
C ILE A 549 -6.14 42.76 -13.97
N LYS A 550 -6.60 43.03 -12.73
CA LYS A 550 -7.66 42.25 -12.08
C LYS A 550 -9.00 42.49 -12.79
N GLY A 551 -9.70 41.41 -13.12
CA GLY A 551 -11.00 41.45 -13.80
C GLY A 551 -11.37 40.09 -14.38
N PHE A 552 -12.67 39.82 -14.47
CA PHE A 552 -13.15 38.56 -15.07
C PHE A 552 -12.86 38.53 -16.58
N ASN A 553 -12.18 37.48 -17.03
CA ASN A 553 -11.90 37.19 -18.43
C ASN A 553 -12.31 35.75 -18.73
N ARG A 554 -12.81 35.51 -19.94
CA ARG A 554 -13.16 34.18 -20.43
C ARG A 554 -12.49 33.90 -21.77
N VAL A 555 -11.94 32.70 -21.90
CA VAL A 555 -11.29 32.20 -23.12
C VAL A 555 -12.01 30.93 -23.57
N ALA A 556 -12.84 31.05 -24.59
CA ALA A 556 -13.51 29.93 -25.25
C ALA A 556 -12.72 29.48 -26.49
N ASN A 557 -12.18 28.26 -26.44
CA ASN A 557 -11.56 27.56 -27.54
C ASN A 557 -12.50 26.44 -28.00
N TYR A 558 -12.57 26.20 -29.30
CA TYR A 558 -13.33 25.10 -29.87
C TYR A 558 -12.59 24.43 -31.00
N SER A 559 -12.77 23.12 -31.14
CA SER A 559 -12.19 22.34 -32.23
C SER A 559 -13.17 21.31 -32.74
N PHE A 560 -13.05 20.99 -34.03
CA PHE A 560 -13.79 19.92 -34.69
C PHE A 560 -12.84 18.81 -35.04
N SER A 561 -13.23 17.56 -34.80
CA SER A 561 -12.51 16.42 -35.33
C SER A 561 -13.44 15.33 -35.83
N THR A 562 -12.98 14.53 -36.78
CA THR A 562 -13.71 13.35 -37.26
C THR A 562 -12.71 12.23 -37.51
N SER A 563 -13.03 11.03 -37.01
CA SER A 563 -12.20 9.85 -37.22
C SER A 563 -12.93 8.80 -38.03
N PHE A 564 -12.17 8.10 -38.86
CA PHE A 564 -12.58 6.99 -39.70
C PHE A 564 -11.72 5.78 -39.36
N ASN A 565 -12.33 4.73 -38.81
CA ASN A 565 -11.64 3.50 -38.45
C ASN A 565 -12.30 2.27 -39.06
N THR A 566 -11.48 1.29 -39.43
CA THR A 566 -11.93 -0.05 -39.87
C THR A 566 -10.98 -1.12 -39.31
N ARG A 567 -11.36 -2.39 -39.48
CA ARG A 567 -10.55 -3.54 -39.07
C ARG A 567 -10.54 -4.58 -40.18
N ILE A 568 -9.34 -4.88 -40.65
CA ILE A 568 -9.09 -5.82 -41.75
C ILE A 568 -8.46 -7.08 -41.14
N TYR A 569 -9.00 -8.24 -41.49
CA TYR A 569 -8.49 -9.54 -41.04
C TYR A 569 -7.90 -10.29 -42.23
N GLY A 570 -6.63 -10.69 -42.15
CA GLY A 570 -5.99 -11.61 -43.08
C GLY A 570 -5.56 -12.88 -42.36
N THR A 571 -5.96 -14.06 -42.85
CA THR A 571 -5.51 -15.35 -42.29
C THR A 571 -4.98 -16.24 -43.40
N LYS A 572 -3.73 -16.69 -43.28
CA LYS A 572 -3.09 -17.64 -44.19
C LYS A 572 -2.97 -18.99 -43.49
N PHE A 573 -3.55 -20.03 -44.10
CA PHE A 573 -3.44 -21.41 -43.63
C PHE A 573 -2.31 -22.13 -44.37
N PHE A 574 -1.52 -22.95 -43.67
CA PHE A 574 -0.31 -23.59 -44.19
C PHE A 574 -0.49 -25.10 -44.50
N GLY A 575 -1.73 -25.56 -44.71
CA GLY A 575 -2.02 -26.87 -45.31
C GLY A 575 -1.49 -28.11 -44.56
N GLY A 576 -1.17 -27.99 -43.27
CA GLY A 576 -0.83 -29.13 -42.40
C GLY A 576 0.57 -29.74 -42.57
N ARG A 577 1.40 -29.25 -43.50
CA ARG A 577 2.80 -29.66 -43.64
C ARG A 577 3.66 -28.86 -42.65
N GLY A 578 3.71 -29.31 -41.40
CA GLY A 578 4.54 -28.75 -40.34
C GLY A 578 3.75 -28.37 -39.07
N LYS A 579 4.47 -27.93 -38.03
CA LYS A 579 3.87 -27.53 -36.75
C LYS A 579 3.03 -26.25 -36.87
N LEU A 580 3.30 -25.39 -37.85
CA LEU A 580 2.56 -24.15 -38.10
C LEU A 580 1.29 -24.42 -38.91
N GLN A 581 0.12 -24.11 -38.35
CA GLN A 581 -1.18 -24.30 -39.02
C GLN A 581 -1.66 -23.06 -39.76
N ALA A 582 -1.57 -21.90 -39.11
CA ALA A 582 -2.07 -20.65 -39.66
C ALA A 582 -1.32 -19.45 -39.07
N ILE A 583 -1.23 -18.38 -39.86
CA ILE A 583 -0.84 -17.05 -39.39
C ILE A 583 -2.01 -16.11 -39.67
N ARG A 584 -2.41 -15.36 -38.65
CA ARG A 584 -3.43 -14.32 -38.76
C ARG A 584 -2.82 -12.95 -38.45
N HIS A 585 -3.10 -12.02 -39.35
CA HIS A 585 -2.72 -10.62 -39.26
C HIS A 585 -3.99 -9.79 -39.18
N VAL A 586 -4.13 -8.97 -38.14
CA VAL A 586 -5.22 -8.00 -38.02
C VAL A 586 -4.63 -6.62 -38.18
N VAL A 587 -5.19 -5.86 -39.13
CA VAL A 587 -4.80 -4.49 -39.43
C VAL A 587 -5.95 -3.57 -39.02
N ASN A 588 -5.64 -2.57 -38.19
CA ASN A 588 -6.55 -1.53 -37.72
C ASN A 588 -6.09 -0.18 -38.27
N PRO A 589 -6.42 0.15 -39.53
CA PRO A 589 -6.17 1.48 -40.05
C PRO A 589 -7.10 2.50 -39.41
N ASN A 590 -6.56 3.67 -39.10
CA ASN A 590 -7.30 4.84 -38.64
C ASN A 590 -6.85 6.07 -39.42
N ILE A 591 -7.83 6.89 -39.81
CA ILE A 591 -7.59 8.22 -40.38
C ILE A 591 -8.42 9.19 -39.56
N SER A 592 -7.86 10.32 -39.19
CA SER A 592 -8.56 11.37 -38.43
C SER A 592 -8.29 12.71 -39.07
N PHE A 593 -9.28 13.58 -39.07
CA PHE A 593 -9.14 14.99 -39.44
C PHE A 593 -9.46 15.83 -38.22
N GLY A 594 -8.58 16.76 -37.88
CA GLY A 594 -8.78 17.72 -36.80
C GLY A 594 -8.61 19.14 -37.32
N TYR A 595 -9.49 20.04 -36.91
CA TYR A 595 -9.45 21.45 -37.24
C TYR A 595 -9.67 22.31 -36.00
N THR A 596 -8.77 23.28 -35.80
CA THR A 596 -8.89 24.32 -34.78
C THR A 596 -8.81 25.69 -35.49
N PRO A 597 -9.79 26.57 -35.32
CA PRO A 597 -9.77 27.90 -35.90
C PRO A 597 -8.76 28.81 -35.19
N ASP A 598 -8.47 29.95 -35.82
CA ASP A 598 -7.57 30.95 -35.26
C ASP A 598 -8.29 31.89 -34.29
N PHE A 599 -7.82 31.97 -33.05
CA PHE A 599 -8.38 32.82 -32.00
C PHE A 599 -7.62 34.15 -31.79
N THR A 600 -6.56 34.41 -32.57
CA THR A 600 -5.66 35.58 -32.38
C THR A 600 -6.36 36.93 -32.46
N LYS A 601 -7.44 37.04 -33.22
CA LYS A 601 -8.19 38.29 -33.40
C LYS A 601 -9.07 38.68 -32.21
N ASN A 602 -9.21 37.81 -31.20
CA ASN A 602 -10.01 38.12 -30.03
C ASN A 602 -9.20 38.94 -29.01
N GLU A 603 -9.57 40.21 -28.81
CA GLU A 603 -8.86 41.16 -27.92
C GLU A 603 -8.83 40.74 -26.45
N ASN A 604 -9.77 39.89 -26.02
CA ASN A 604 -9.75 39.33 -24.68
C ASN A 604 -8.69 38.24 -24.52
N TYR A 605 -8.32 37.57 -25.62
CA TYR A 605 -7.39 36.44 -25.61
C TYR A 605 -5.98 36.91 -25.94
N PHE A 606 -5.86 37.86 -26.88
CA PHE A 606 -4.61 38.41 -27.37
C PHE A 606 -4.65 39.94 -27.38
N GLN A 607 -3.48 40.55 -27.17
CA GLN A 607 -3.27 41.98 -27.31
C GLN A 607 -2.53 42.24 -28.63
N ALA A 608 -3.09 43.09 -29.48
CA ALA A 608 -2.41 43.59 -30.66
C ALA A 608 -1.40 44.66 -30.25
N ILE A 609 -0.14 44.49 -30.66
CA ILE A 609 0.96 45.40 -30.33
C ILE A 609 1.71 45.73 -31.61
N ASN A 610 1.97 47.01 -31.85
CA ASN A 610 2.71 47.45 -33.02
C ASN A 610 4.21 47.38 -32.74
N GLN A 611 4.90 46.45 -33.38
CA GLN A 611 6.35 46.31 -33.36
C GLN A 611 6.93 46.75 -34.70
N ASN A 612 7.50 47.96 -34.76
CA ASN A 612 8.15 48.53 -35.95
C ASN A 612 7.28 48.49 -37.23
N GLY A 613 5.98 48.83 -37.11
CA GLY A 613 5.03 48.82 -38.22
C GLY A 613 4.33 47.47 -38.45
N LYS A 614 4.70 46.41 -37.71
CA LYS A 614 4.07 45.09 -37.78
C LYS A 614 3.25 44.82 -36.53
N ILE A 615 1.98 44.50 -36.70
CA ILE A 615 1.11 44.08 -35.59
C ILE A 615 1.47 42.65 -35.19
N ILE A 616 1.88 42.47 -33.93
CA ILE A 616 2.08 41.19 -33.27
C ILE A 616 0.97 40.96 -32.23
N TYR A 617 0.52 39.71 -32.10
CA TYR A 617 -0.53 39.33 -31.15
C TYR A 617 0.09 38.62 -29.96
N GLN A 618 0.05 39.24 -28.79
CA GLN A 618 0.59 38.65 -27.55
C GLN A 618 -0.52 38.02 -26.70
N PRO A 619 -0.36 36.78 -26.21
CA PRO A 619 -1.36 36.13 -25.39
C PRO A 619 -1.51 36.83 -24.03
N ARG A 620 -2.75 37.15 -23.64
CA ARG A 620 -3.06 37.83 -22.36
C ARG A 620 -3.06 36.92 -21.13
N HIS A 621 -2.98 35.60 -21.31
CA HIS A 621 -3.05 34.61 -20.21
C HIS A 621 -1.81 33.69 -20.18
N GLN A 622 -0.67 34.20 -20.65
CA GLN A 622 0.57 33.43 -20.66
C GLN A 622 1.01 33.09 -19.23
N GLY A 623 1.29 31.82 -18.96
CA GLY A 623 1.72 31.36 -17.62
C GLY A 623 0.59 31.15 -16.60
N PHE A 624 -0.67 31.37 -16.98
CA PHE A 624 -1.83 31.15 -16.11
C PHE A 624 -2.10 29.66 -15.91
N ILE A 625 -2.89 29.29 -14.90
CA ILE A 625 -3.05 27.89 -14.46
C ILE A 625 -3.49 26.92 -15.58
N TYR A 626 -4.38 27.36 -16.48
CA TYR A 626 -4.85 26.57 -17.63
C TYR A 626 -4.26 27.01 -18.98
N GLY A 627 -3.30 27.96 -18.97
CA GLY A 627 -2.64 28.50 -20.16
C GLY A 627 -3.52 29.33 -21.11
N ALA A 628 -2.88 30.13 -21.95
CA ALA A 628 -3.55 30.95 -22.97
C ALA A 628 -4.16 30.12 -24.10
N SER A 629 -4.93 30.79 -24.97
CA SER A 629 -5.30 30.24 -26.28
C SER A 629 -4.05 30.18 -27.19
N THR A 630 -3.97 29.18 -28.05
CA THR A 630 -2.85 29.03 -28.99
C THR A 630 -3.08 29.93 -30.21
N PRO A 631 -2.08 30.69 -30.66
CA PRO A 631 -2.21 31.50 -31.87
C PRO A 631 -2.23 30.64 -33.14
N GLY A 632 -2.97 31.08 -34.16
CA GLY A 632 -2.99 30.49 -35.48
C GLY A 632 -4.08 29.42 -35.67
N LYS A 633 -4.41 29.14 -36.93
CA LYS A 633 -5.27 28.03 -37.33
C LYS A 633 -4.46 26.74 -37.39
N SER A 634 -5.04 25.61 -36.97
CA SER A 634 -4.44 24.30 -37.15
C SER A 634 -5.41 23.36 -37.88
N GLY A 635 -4.88 22.55 -38.79
CA GLY A 635 -5.66 21.59 -39.56
C GLY A 635 -4.77 20.41 -39.91
N SER A 636 -5.03 19.24 -39.34
CA SER A 636 -4.17 18.07 -39.52
C SER A 636 -4.96 16.81 -39.85
N ILE A 637 -4.44 16.02 -40.78
CA ILE A 637 -4.90 14.66 -41.06
C ILE A 637 -3.99 13.69 -40.29
N GLY A 638 -4.47 13.12 -39.20
CA GLY A 638 -3.81 12.01 -38.52
C GLY A 638 -4.04 10.70 -39.26
N PHE A 639 -3.03 9.85 -39.34
CA PHE A 639 -3.18 8.50 -39.85
C PHE A 639 -2.37 7.53 -39.00
N GLY A 640 -2.97 6.38 -38.73
CA GLY A 640 -2.39 5.35 -37.90
C GLY A 640 -2.69 3.96 -38.42
N LEU A 641 -1.73 3.06 -38.23
CA LEU A 641 -1.82 1.67 -38.64
C LEU A 641 -1.46 0.77 -37.46
N GLY A 642 -2.47 0.17 -36.83
CA GLY A 642 -2.29 -0.85 -35.80
C GLY A 642 -2.22 -2.24 -36.41
N ASN A 643 -1.25 -3.05 -36.01
CA ASN A 643 -1.03 -4.40 -36.51
C ASN A 643 -0.93 -5.38 -35.34
N THR A 644 -1.60 -6.52 -35.44
CA THR A 644 -1.42 -7.64 -34.51
C THR A 644 -1.18 -8.91 -35.31
N LEU A 645 -0.15 -9.68 -34.97
CA LEU A 645 0.24 -10.90 -35.67
C LEU A 645 0.20 -12.09 -34.70
N GLU A 646 -0.62 -13.09 -35.02
CA GLU A 646 -0.79 -14.30 -34.23
C GLU A 646 -0.57 -15.54 -35.11
N MET A 647 0.04 -16.58 -34.53
CA MET A 647 0.21 -17.87 -35.19
C MET A 647 -0.51 -18.97 -34.42
N LYS A 648 -0.94 -19.99 -35.14
CA LYS A 648 -1.51 -21.22 -34.58
C LYS A 648 -0.55 -22.37 -34.84
N VAL A 649 -0.08 -23.04 -33.80
CA VAL A 649 0.94 -24.09 -33.84
C VAL A 649 0.40 -25.37 -33.19
N LYS A 650 0.63 -26.53 -33.78
CA LYS A 650 0.26 -27.83 -33.21
C LYS A 650 1.22 -28.20 -32.06
N SER A 651 0.68 -28.65 -30.94
CA SER A 651 1.50 -29.19 -29.84
C SER A 651 2.08 -30.56 -30.22
N GLU A 652 3.24 -30.93 -29.66
CA GLU A 652 3.80 -32.28 -29.84
C GLU A 652 3.05 -33.34 -29.02
N LYS A 653 2.47 -32.95 -27.89
CA LYS A 653 1.81 -33.85 -26.93
C LYS A 653 0.27 -33.85 -27.03
N ASP A 654 -0.32 -32.91 -27.77
CA ASP A 654 -1.77 -32.70 -27.81
C ASP A 654 -2.25 -32.49 -29.26
N THR A 655 -3.42 -33.06 -29.60
CA THR A 655 -4.08 -32.86 -30.90
C THR A 655 -4.61 -31.43 -31.05
N VAL A 656 -4.76 -30.70 -29.93
CA VAL A 656 -5.19 -29.31 -29.91
C VAL A 656 -4.04 -28.36 -30.28
N ALA A 657 -4.28 -27.50 -31.27
CA ALA A 657 -3.31 -26.49 -31.69
C ALA A 657 -3.39 -25.23 -30.83
N ARG A 658 -2.23 -24.80 -30.32
CA ARG A 658 -2.05 -23.62 -29.47
C ARG A 658 -1.93 -22.33 -30.28
N LYS A 659 -2.44 -21.23 -29.74
CA LYS A 659 -2.28 -19.88 -30.30
C LYS A 659 -1.10 -19.19 -29.63
N VAL A 660 -0.19 -18.65 -30.43
CA VAL A 660 1.00 -17.91 -29.98
C VAL A 660 1.00 -16.55 -30.65
N ASN A 661 1.06 -15.48 -29.86
CA ASN A 661 1.19 -14.14 -30.42
C ASN A 661 2.65 -13.91 -30.85
N LEU A 662 2.86 -13.49 -32.10
CA LEU A 662 4.18 -13.11 -32.62
C LEU A 662 4.44 -11.61 -32.43
N LEU A 663 3.37 -10.81 -32.52
CA LEU A 663 3.37 -9.38 -32.34
C LEU A 663 2.03 -8.99 -31.71
N ASN A 664 2.03 -8.72 -30.41
CA ASN A 664 0.80 -8.37 -29.69
C ASN A 664 0.23 -7.06 -30.22
N SER A 665 1.09 -6.07 -30.48
CA SER A 665 0.72 -4.84 -31.16
C SER A 665 1.93 -4.18 -31.83
N LEU A 666 1.72 -3.63 -33.01
CA LEU A 666 2.62 -2.69 -33.69
C LEU A 666 1.79 -1.56 -34.26
N SER A 667 1.94 -0.36 -33.69
CA SER A 667 1.28 0.85 -34.15
C SER A 667 2.26 1.80 -34.79
N LEU A 668 1.96 2.26 -36.00
CA LEU A 668 2.63 3.36 -36.68
C LEU A 668 1.66 4.52 -36.73
N ASN A 669 1.99 5.67 -36.16
CA ASN A 669 1.14 6.86 -36.18
C ASN A 669 1.93 8.07 -36.68
N SER A 670 1.29 8.89 -37.52
CA SER A 670 1.83 10.18 -37.96
C SER A 670 0.66 11.11 -38.29
N SER A 671 0.96 12.35 -38.66
CA SER A 671 -0.03 13.36 -38.99
C SER A 671 0.47 14.28 -40.08
N TYR A 672 -0.38 14.72 -40.99
CA TYR A 672 -0.06 15.71 -42.00
C TYR A 672 -0.76 17.04 -41.67
N ASN A 673 0.00 18.07 -41.32
CA ASN A 673 -0.50 19.42 -41.08
C ASN A 673 -0.69 20.15 -42.41
N ILE A 674 -1.95 20.38 -42.78
CA ILE A 674 -2.35 21.06 -44.01
C ILE A 674 -2.11 22.57 -43.91
N MET A 675 -2.10 23.11 -42.69
CA MET A 675 -1.98 24.55 -42.43
C MET A 675 -0.54 25.02 -42.21
N ALA A 676 0.45 24.12 -42.23
CA ALA A 676 1.86 24.47 -42.05
C ALA A 676 2.53 24.87 -43.37
N ASP A 677 3.36 25.91 -43.35
CA ASP A 677 4.12 26.38 -44.52
C ASP A 677 5.30 25.44 -44.89
N SER A 678 5.82 24.71 -43.90
CA SER A 678 6.90 23.72 -44.08
C SER A 678 6.82 22.62 -43.03
N PHE A 679 7.51 21.50 -43.26
CA PHE A 679 7.49 20.35 -42.37
C PHE A 679 6.09 19.78 -42.12
N ASN A 680 5.28 19.72 -43.17
CA ASN A 680 3.87 19.33 -43.11
C ASN A 680 3.65 17.92 -42.55
N LEU A 681 4.57 16.99 -42.78
CA LEU A 681 4.48 15.64 -42.22
C LEU A 681 5.05 15.61 -40.79
N GLY A 682 4.26 15.20 -39.83
CA GLY A 682 4.70 14.99 -38.45
C GLY A 682 5.65 13.80 -38.33
N ASN A 683 6.32 13.71 -37.19
CA ASN A 683 7.15 12.55 -36.89
C ASN A 683 6.31 11.26 -36.89
N ILE A 684 6.95 10.14 -37.22
CA ILE A 684 6.35 8.82 -37.22
C ILE A 684 6.63 8.19 -35.86
N SER A 685 5.60 8.04 -35.05
CA SER A 685 5.65 7.31 -33.78
C SER A 685 5.42 5.83 -34.02
N ILE A 686 6.40 5.02 -33.63
CA ILE A 686 6.41 3.58 -33.72
C ILE A 686 6.30 3.03 -32.30
N SER A 687 5.27 2.22 -32.04
CA SER A 687 5.17 1.49 -30.77
C SER A 687 4.92 0.03 -31.07
N ALA A 688 5.72 -0.85 -30.47
CA ALA A 688 5.60 -2.29 -30.63
C ALA A 688 5.67 -2.99 -29.27
N ASN A 689 4.80 -3.95 -29.07
CA ASN A 689 4.83 -4.86 -27.93
C ASN A 689 4.73 -6.30 -28.45
N THR A 690 5.58 -7.17 -27.90
CA THR A 690 5.50 -8.60 -28.17
C THR A 690 5.92 -9.41 -26.95
N ASN A 691 5.40 -10.63 -26.89
CA ASN A 691 5.80 -11.65 -25.94
C ASN A 691 6.40 -12.81 -26.71
N ILE A 692 7.68 -13.10 -26.49
CA ILE A 692 8.39 -14.17 -27.20
C ILE A 692 8.66 -15.32 -26.21
N LEU A 693 8.88 -16.52 -26.74
CA LEU A 693 9.17 -17.74 -25.96
C LEU A 693 8.07 -18.05 -24.95
N ASP A 694 6.80 -18.11 -25.37
CA ASP A 694 5.64 -18.42 -24.51
C ASP A 694 5.49 -17.47 -23.30
N ASN A 695 5.57 -16.16 -23.55
CA ASN A 695 5.52 -15.09 -22.53
C ASN A 695 6.70 -15.05 -21.55
N LEU A 696 7.84 -15.68 -21.88
CA LEU A 696 9.05 -15.60 -21.04
C LEU A 696 9.72 -14.24 -21.11
N ILE A 697 9.71 -13.64 -22.31
CA ILE A 697 10.32 -12.35 -22.58
C ILE A 697 9.24 -11.43 -23.11
N ASN A 698 8.94 -10.38 -22.35
CA ASN A 698 8.14 -9.27 -22.79
C ASN A 698 9.04 -8.17 -23.36
N ILE A 699 8.75 -7.73 -24.57
CA ILE A 699 9.48 -6.69 -25.28
C ILE A 699 8.53 -5.52 -25.53
N ASN A 700 8.90 -4.33 -25.06
CA ASN A 700 8.26 -3.08 -25.40
C ASN A 700 9.26 -2.17 -26.10
N LEU A 701 8.91 -1.72 -27.30
CA LEU A 701 9.66 -0.76 -28.07
C LEU A 701 8.79 0.45 -28.36
N SER A 702 9.32 1.64 -28.13
CA SER A 702 8.73 2.89 -28.60
C SER A 702 9.82 3.70 -29.29
N SER A 703 9.52 4.33 -30.42
CA SER A 703 10.47 5.10 -31.20
C SER A 703 9.78 6.24 -31.92
N THR A 704 10.48 7.36 -32.09
CA THR A 704 10.00 8.51 -32.86
C THR A 704 10.98 8.78 -33.99
N LEU A 705 10.52 8.63 -35.22
CA LEU A 705 11.29 8.86 -36.42
C LEU A 705 10.88 10.18 -37.07
N ASP A 706 11.83 11.07 -37.27
CA ASP A 706 11.65 12.28 -38.06
C ASP A 706 11.89 11.96 -39.55
N PRO A 707 10.89 12.14 -40.44
CA PRO A 707 11.01 11.80 -41.85
C PRO A 707 11.89 12.78 -42.65
N TYR A 708 12.35 13.89 -42.07
CA TYR A 708 13.12 14.91 -42.78
C TYR A 708 14.63 14.73 -42.68
N ALA A 709 15.35 15.28 -43.66
CA ALA A 709 16.80 15.30 -43.70
C ALA A 709 17.38 16.42 -42.81
N TYR A 710 18.64 16.22 -42.40
CA TYR A 710 19.42 17.15 -41.60
C TYR A 710 20.72 17.50 -42.34
N VAL A 711 21.11 18.77 -42.31
CA VAL A 711 22.38 19.25 -42.84
C VAL A 711 23.22 19.84 -41.71
N THR A 712 24.51 19.54 -41.70
CA THR A 712 25.44 20.13 -40.73
C THR A 712 26.03 21.41 -41.34
N GLN A 713 25.84 22.52 -40.66
CA GLN A 713 26.46 23.80 -40.98
C GLN A 713 27.60 24.03 -40.00
N VAL A 714 28.83 24.18 -40.49
CA VAL A 714 29.97 24.54 -39.66
C VAL A 714 30.11 26.05 -39.70
N ASN A 715 30.04 26.69 -38.53
CA ASN A 715 30.35 28.12 -38.46
C ASN A 715 31.86 28.31 -38.64
N SER A 716 32.25 28.99 -39.73
CA SER A 716 33.64 29.24 -40.10
C SER A 716 34.43 30.09 -39.10
N GLU A 717 33.76 30.89 -38.26
CA GLU A 717 34.41 31.75 -37.27
C GLU A 717 34.57 31.07 -35.89
N THR A 718 33.65 30.19 -35.50
CA THR A 718 33.66 29.56 -34.16
C THR A 718 34.00 28.06 -34.19
N GLY A 719 34.16 27.46 -35.37
CA GLY A 719 34.41 26.02 -35.56
C GLY A 719 33.29 25.10 -35.08
N ARG A 720 32.12 25.66 -34.71
CA ARG A 720 31.00 24.90 -34.14
C ARG A 720 30.09 24.38 -35.25
N SER A 721 29.84 23.07 -35.24
CA SER A 721 28.90 22.40 -36.13
C SER A 721 27.49 22.48 -35.56
N MET A 722 26.55 23.06 -36.32
CA MET A 722 25.13 23.06 -36.02
C MET A 722 24.37 22.22 -37.04
N GLU A 723 23.50 21.33 -36.55
CA GLU A 723 22.59 20.59 -37.41
C GLU A 723 21.34 21.43 -37.68
N ARG A 724 20.91 21.46 -38.93
CA ARG A 724 19.67 22.11 -39.36
C ARG A 724 18.78 21.10 -40.08
N ARG A 725 17.55 20.95 -39.59
CA ARG A 725 16.50 20.20 -40.27
C ARG A 725 16.12 20.94 -41.55
N ILE A 726 16.01 20.25 -42.69
CA ILE A 726 15.59 20.83 -43.98
C ILE A 726 14.28 20.20 -44.44
N ASN A 727 13.44 20.97 -45.14
CA ASN A 727 12.13 20.52 -45.62
C ASN A 727 12.23 19.59 -46.85
N GLN A 728 13.06 18.55 -46.73
CA GLN A 728 13.26 17.50 -47.71
C GLN A 728 13.17 16.16 -46.99
N TYR A 729 12.35 15.25 -47.51
CA TYR A 729 12.25 13.91 -46.95
C TYR A 729 13.58 13.15 -47.06
N ALA A 730 14.03 12.57 -45.95
CA ALA A 730 15.26 11.80 -45.88
C ALA A 730 15.26 10.60 -46.85
N ILE A 731 14.07 10.09 -47.20
CA ILE A 731 13.91 8.95 -48.11
C ILE A 731 14.46 9.23 -49.50
N LYS A 732 14.45 10.49 -49.94
CA LYS A 732 15.07 10.92 -51.22
C LYS A 732 16.59 10.76 -51.21
N GLY A 733 17.22 10.74 -50.03
CA GLY A 733 18.65 10.51 -49.85
C GLY A 733 18.99 9.09 -49.37
N GLY A 734 18.08 8.12 -49.54
CA GLY A 734 18.31 6.71 -49.19
C GLY A 734 18.13 6.35 -47.71
N LYS A 735 17.65 7.27 -46.86
CA LYS A 735 17.42 7.03 -45.42
C LYS A 735 15.94 7.14 -45.09
N LEU A 736 15.37 6.24 -44.29
CA LEU A 736 13.94 6.31 -43.92
C LEU A 736 13.59 7.54 -43.07
N GLY A 737 14.57 8.12 -42.38
CA GLY A 737 14.43 9.25 -41.47
C GLY A 737 15.50 9.18 -40.38
N ARG A 738 15.43 10.11 -39.42
CA ARG A 738 16.26 10.10 -38.21
C ARG A 738 15.45 9.66 -37.02
N ILE A 739 15.90 8.63 -36.31
CA ILE A 739 15.33 8.32 -34.99
C ILE A 739 15.75 9.43 -34.03
N THR A 740 14.78 10.13 -33.47
CA THR A 740 14.98 11.23 -32.51
C THR A 740 14.96 10.73 -31.07
N SER A 741 14.19 9.67 -30.82
CA SER A 741 14.15 8.98 -29.53
C SER A 741 13.75 7.52 -29.73
N ALA A 742 14.29 6.61 -28.94
CA ALA A 742 13.81 5.24 -28.84
C ALA A 742 13.93 4.73 -27.40
N THR A 743 12.93 3.98 -26.95
CA THR A 743 12.96 3.29 -25.65
C THR A 743 12.68 1.82 -25.88
N LEU A 744 13.55 0.96 -25.39
CA LEU A 744 13.40 -0.48 -25.39
C LEU A 744 13.36 -0.96 -23.93
N ALA A 745 12.31 -1.68 -23.57
CA ALA A 745 12.20 -2.36 -22.29
C ALA A 745 12.01 -3.86 -22.52
N LEU A 746 12.88 -4.65 -21.90
CA LEU A 746 12.83 -6.11 -21.91
C LEU A 746 12.57 -6.58 -20.48
N GLY A 747 11.48 -7.29 -20.27
CA GLY A 747 11.16 -7.94 -19.00
C GLY A 747 11.21 -9.45 -19.18
N SER A 748 11.89 -10.16 -18.29
CA SER A 748 11.83 -11.61 -18.22
C SER A 748 11.59 -12.08 -16.80
N ASN A 749 10.73 -13.08 -16.65
CA ASN A 749 10.51 -13.75 -15.38
C ASN A 749 10.75 -15.25 -15.59
N LEU A 750 11.93 -15.70 -15.16
CA LEU A 750 12.36 -17.07 -15.25
C LEU A 750 11.91 -17.80 -13.98
N ASN A 751 10.89 -18.63 -14.09
CA ASN A 751 10.47 -19.57 -13.05
C ASN A 751 10.18 -20.94 -13.70
N PRO A 752 11.16 -21.87 -13.70
CA PRO A 752 11.06 -23.12 -14.46
C PRO A 752 9.91 -24.02 -14.02
N LYS A 753 9.64 -24.12 -12.71
CA LYS A 753 8.62 -25.05 -12.19
C LYS A 753 7.19 -24.51 -12.34
N ALA A 754 6.97 -23.19 -12.36
CA ALA A 754 5.65 -22.62 -12.61
C ALA A 754 5.15 -22.85 -14.05
N ARG A 755 6.04 -23.14 -15.00
CA ARG A 755 5.72 -23.39 -16.41
C ARG A 755 5.27 -24.81 -16.70
N GLU A 756 5.83 -25.81 -16.02
CA GLU A 756 5.46 -27.22 -16.19
C GLU A 756 4.32 -27.64 -15.26
N LYS A 757 4.25 -27.06 -14.05
CA LYS A 757 3.39 -27.58 -12.98
C LYS A 757 1.98 -27.00 -12.94
N ASN A 758 1.58 -26.05 -13.78
CA ASN A 758 0.22 -25.48 -13.72
C ASN A 758 -0.91 -26.51 -13.96
N GLN A 759 -0.61 -27.64 -14.62
CA GLN A 759 -1.51 -28.80 -14.73
C GLN A 759 -1.38 -29.78 -13.55
N GLU A 760 -0.16 -30.03 -13.06
CA GLU A 760 0.11 -30.93 -11.91
C GLU A 760 -0.32 -30.32 -10.56
N THR A 761 -0.15 -29.01 -10.36
CA THR A 761 -0.57 -28.26 -9.16
C THR A 761 -2.09 -28.31 -8.98
N ARG A 762 -2.86 -28.29 -10.07
CA ARG A 762 -4.32 -28.48 -10.01
C ARG A 762 -4.69 -29.91 -9.60
N GLN A 763 -3.95 -30.91 -10.08
CA GLN A 763 -4.11 -32.30 -9.63
C GLN A 763 -3.70 -32.48 -8.16
N SER A 764 -2.62 -31.84 -7.70
CA SER A 764 -2.20 -31.91 -6.29
C SER A 764 -3.16 -31.18 -5.35
N ILE A 765 -3.76 -30.05 -5.77
CA ILE A 765 -4.81 -29.35 -5.00
C ILE A 765 -6.07 -30.22 -4.93
N THR A 766 -6.44 -30.88 -6.04
CA THR A 766 -7.60 -31.79 -6.11
C THR A 766 -7.41 -33.01 -5.18
N ASN A 767 -6.19 -33.55 -5.12
CA ASN A 767 -5.81 -34.72 -4.31
C ASN A 767 -5.38 -34.38 -2.87
N SER A 768 -5.35 -33.10 -2.48
CA SER A 768 -4.97 -32.67 -1.12
C SER A 768 -6.09 -32.94 -0.09
N GLU A 769 -5.77 -33.02 1.20
CA GLU A 769 -6.76 -33.18 2.29
C GLU A 769 -7.34 -31.82 2.77
N LEU A 770 -7.22 -30.77 1.96
CA LEU A 770 -7.72 -29.44 2.32
C LEU A 770 -9.27 -29.42 2.37
N PRO A 771 -9.87 -28.60 3.27
CA PRO A 771 -11.32 -28.35 3.25
C PRO A 771 -11.82 -27.86 1.89
N GLU A 772 -13.01 -28.29 1.47
CA GLU A 772 -13.52 -28.07 0.11
C GLU A 772 -13.60 -26.58 -0.30
N GLN A 773 -13.83 -25.68 0.67
CA GLN A 773 -13.84 -24.23 0.45
C GLN A 773 -12.44 -23.67 0.16
N GLU A 774 -11.40 -24.22 0.78
CA GLU A 774 -10.00 -23.82 0.52
C GLU A 774 -9.50 -24.42 -0.79
N LYS A 775 -9.88 -25.67 -1.12
CA LYS A 775 -9.61 -26.27 -2.43
C LYS A 775 -10.16 -25.43 -3.57
N GLN A 776 -11.43 -25.02 -3.48
CA GLN A 776 -12.07 -24.13 -4.46
C GLN A 776 -11.35 -22.78 -4.57
N PHE A 777 -10.87 -22.23 -3.45
CA PHE A 777 -10.09 -21.00 -3.45
C PHE A 777 -8.75 -21.15 -4.19
N TYR A 778 -7.99 -22.21 -3.91
CA TYR A 778 -6.70 -22.49 -4.56
C TYR A 778 -6.84 -22.98 -6.01
N LEU A 779 -7.93 -23.67 -6.38
CA LEU A 779 -8.22 -24.03 -7.78
C LEU A 779 -8.51 -22.80 -8.64
N ASN A 780 -9.23 -21.82 -8.07
CA ASN A 780 -9.54 -20.55 -8.72
C ASN A 780 -8.37 -19.56 -8.67
N ASN A 781 -7.44 -19.73 -7.72
CA ASN A 781 -6.22 -18.91 -7.56
C ASN A 781 -4.97 -19.80 -7.36
N PRO A 782 -4.52 -20.55 -8.39
CA PRO A 782 -3.41 -21.50 -8.26
C PRO A 782 -2.10 -20.85 -7.80
N ASP A 783 -1.90 -19.57 -8.14
CA ASP A 783 -0.73 -18.76 -7.75
C ASP A 783 -0.67 -18.42 -6.25
N SER A 784 -1.78 -18.62 -5.52
CA SER A 784 -1.87 -18.36 -4.07
C SER A 784 -1.42 -19.53 -3.20
N TYR A 785 -1.18 -20.70 -3.80
CA TYR A 785 -0.64 -21.87 -3.11
C TYR A 785 0.89 -21.72 -3.01
N VAL A 786 1.40 -21.47 -1.80
CA VAL A 786 2.84 -21.33 -1.54
C VAL A 786 3.49 -22.72 -1.58
N ASP A 787 3.98 -23.13 -2.75
CA ASP A 787 4.74 -24.36 -2.92
C ASP A 787 6.22 -24.11 -2.58
N PHE A 788 6.69 -24.66 -1.46
CA PHE A 788 8.10 -24.65 -1.05
C PHE A 788 9.03 -25.42 -2.00
N ASN A 789 8.49 -26.07 -3.05
CA ASN A 789 9.26 -26.76 -4.08
C ASN A 789 9.82 -25.88 -5.20
N ILE A 790 9.60 -24.55 -5.20
CA ILE A 790 10.17 -23.66 -6.23
C ILE A 790 11.67 -23.45 -5.92
N PRO A 791 12.61 -24.03 -6.69
CA PRO A 791 14.02 -24.01 -6.35
C PRO A 791 14.64 -22.64 -6.61
N TRP A 792 14.12 -21.88 -7.57
CA TRP A 792 14.55 -20.51 -7.85
C TRP A 792 13.54 -19.74 -8.71
N SER A 793 13.57 -18.41 -8.57
CA SER A 793 12.95 -17.44 -9.47
C SER A 793 13.98 -16.36 -9.82
N LEU A 794 13.97 -15.89 -11.07
CA LEU A 794 14.81 -14.77 -11.51
C LEU A 794 13.98 -13.83 -12.38
N GLN A 795 13.82 -12.60 -11.90
CA GLN A 795 13.25 -11.50 -12.66
C GLN A 795 14.37 -10.62 -13.19
N MET A 796 14.34 -10.32 -14.49
CA MET A 796 15.29 -9.43 -15.17
C MET A 796 14.51 -8.34 -15.91
N ASN A 797 14.88 -7.09 -15.67
CA ASN A 797 14.33 -5.93 -16.35
C ASN A 797 15.49 -5.13 -16.96
N TYR A 798 15.56 -5.11 -18.28
CA TYR A 798 16.51 -4.28 -19.02
C TYR A 798 15.78 -3.09 -19.63
N SER A 799 16.34 -1.90 -19.47
CA SER A 799 15.83 -0.68 -20.08
C SER A 799 16.94 0.05 -20.83
N LEU A 800 16.63 0.46 -22.05
CA LEU A 800 17.48 1.25 -22.93
C LEU A 800 16.69 2.47 -23.37
N SER A 801 17.24 3.66 -23.14
CA SER A 801 16.72 4.92 -23.64
C SER A 801 17.75 5.58 -24.55
N TYR A 802 17.32 5.90 -25.76
CA TYR A 802 18.07 6.64 -26.77
C TYR A 802 17.38 7.97 -27.01
N SER A 803 18.15 9.06 -26.98
CA SER A 803 17.68 10.39 -27.34
C SER A 803 18.73 11.11 -28.17
N ARG A 804 18.32 11.67 -29.31
CA ARG A 804 19.17 12.50 -30.16
C ARG A 804 18.38 13.74 -30.61
N PRO A 805 18.19 14.72 -29.71
CA PRO A 805 17.53 15.98 -30.05
C PRO A 805 18.32 16.74 -31.12
N LEU A 806 17.68 17.74 -31.74
CA LEU A 806 18.38 18.65 -32.64
C LEU A 806 19.45 19.45 -31.86
N ASN A 807 20.64 19.62 -32.45
CA ASN A 807 21.76 20.36 -31.86
C ASN A 807 22.21 19.87 -30.47
N ASN A 808 21.99 18.59 -30.17
CA ASN A 808 22.46 17.96 -28.94
C ASN A 808 23.14 16.63 -29.27
N ASP A 809 24.11 16.26 -28.44
CA ASP A 809 24.77 14.97 -28.54
C ASP A 809 23.80 13.82 -28.26
N VAL A 810 24.14 12.65 -28.80
CA VAL A 810 23.39 11.42 -28.55
C VAL A 810 23.51 11.08 -27.06
N ARG A 811 22.36 10.90 -26.41
CA ARG A 811 22.28 10.39 -25.04
C ARG A 811 21.73 8.98 -25.07
N ILE A 812 22.49 8.05 -24.50
CA ILE A 812 22.11 6.65 -24.37
C ILE A 812 22.21 6.31 -22.89
N SER A 813 21.08 5.93 -22.28
CA SER A 813 21.04 5.43 -20.90
C SER A 813 20.57 3.98 -20.93
N GLN A 814 21.28 3.14 -20.20
CA GLN A 814 21.06 1.70 -20.15
C GLN A 814 21.13 1.23 -18.70
N SER A 815 20.15 0.46 -18.27
CA SER A 815 20.17 -0.17 -16.95
C SER A 815 19.59 -1.57 -17.00
N LEU A 816 20.19 -2.47 -16.23
CA LEU A 816 19.70 -3.82 -15.99
C LEU A 816 19.37 -3.94 -14.50
N GLN A 817 18.16 -4.35 -14.15
CA GLN A 817 17.76 -4.71 -12.79
C GLN A 817 17.46 -6.18 -12.76
N PHE A 818 17.97 -6.88 -11.75
CA PHE A 818 17.72 -8.31 -11.59
C PHE A 818 17.50 -8.64 -10.12
N SER A 819 16.46 -9.41 -9.87
CA SER A 819 16.09 -9.84 -8.52
C SER A 819 15.53 -11.24 -8.57
N GLY A 820 15.69 -11.98 -7.48
CA GLY A 820 15.22 -13.35 -7.44
C GLY A 820 15.28 -13.91 -6.04
N ASP A 821 14.78 -15.13 -5.94
CA ASP A 821 14.91 -15.95 -4.76
C ASP A 821 15.29 -17.38 -5.15
N MET A 822 16.04 -18.06 -4.29
CA MET A 822 16.51 -19.42 -4.48
C MET A 822 16.35 -20.18 -3.16
N SER A 823 15.69 -21.32 -3.21
CA SER A 823 15.55 -22.22 -2.07
C SER A 823 16.63 -23.30 -2.18
N LEU A 824 17.68 -23.23 -1.36
CA LEU A 824 18.75 -24.23 -1.37
C LEU A 824 18.28 -25.58 -0.79
N SER A 825 17.38 -25.53 0.18
CA SER A 825 16.66 -26.68 0.76
C SER A 825 15.33 -26.22 1.37
N GLU A 826 14.50 -27.14 1.88
CA GLU A 826 13.21 -26.81 2.53
C GLU A 826 13.32 -25.75 3.64
N LYS A 827 14.48 -25.65 4.28
CA LYS A 827 14.73 -24.74 5.39
C LYS A 827 15.63 -23.56 5.04
N TRP A 828 16.11 -23.43 3.81
CA TRP A 828 17.03 -22.36 3.41
C TRP A 828 16.50 -21.60 2.21
N LYS A 829 16.39 -20.28 2.36
CA LYS A 829 15.97 -19.38 1.29
C LYS A 829 16.90 -18.19 1.18
N ILE A 830 17.43 -17.99 -0.01
CA ILE A 830 18.25 -16.84 -0.39
C ILE A 830 17.41 -15.93 -1.27
N THR A 831 17.43 -14.64 -1.01
CA THR A 831 16.85 -13.60 -1.87
C THR A 831 17.97 -12.67 -2.29
N PHE A 832 17.92 -12.18 -3.53
CA PHE A 832 18.86 -11.17 -4.00
C PHE A 832 18.15 -10.11 -4.82
N ASN A 833 18.66 -8.88 -4.74
CA ASN A 833 18.25 -7.77 -5.58
C ASN A 833 19.50 -6.97 -5.94
N SER A 834 19.70 -6.73 -7.22
CA SER A 834 20.81 -5.96 -7.73
C SER A 834 20.42 -5.28 -9.05
N GLY A 835 21.30 -4.43 -9.52
CA GLY A 835 21.20 -3.79 -10.82
C GLY A 835 22.55 -3.29 -11.28
N PHE A 836 22.69 -3.09 -12.58
CA PHE A 836 23.90 -2.63 -13.24
C PHE A 836 23.59 -1.38 -14.05
N ASP A 837 24.35 -0.31 -13.79
CA ASP A 837 24.32 0.94 -14.53
C ASP A 837 25.44 0.92 -15.57
N PHE A 838 25.06 0.86 -16.85
CA PHE A 838 26.03 0.80 -17.96
C PHE A 838 26.68 2.15 -18.27
N GLU A 839 26.14 3.27 -17.77
CA GLU A 839 26.73 4.59 -17.95
C GLU A 839 27.94 4.78 -17.03
N ASN A 840 27.78 4.39 -15.77
CA ASN A 840 28.86 4.44 -14.77
C ASN A 840 29.71 3.15 -14.72
N MET A 841 29.30 2.10 -15.43
CA MET A 841 29.93 0.77 -15.41
C MET A 841 30.02 0.17 -14.00
N GLU A 842 28.99 0.40 -13.18
CA GLU A 842 28.97 0.04 -11.75
C GLU A 842 27.70 -0.73 -11.37
N PHE A 843 27.81 -1.58 -10.35
CA PHE A 843 26.65 -2.19 -9.71
C PHE A 843 25.95 -1.20 -8.78
N THR A 844 24.64 -1.12 -8.91
CA THR A 844 23.78 -0.51 -7.89
C THR A 844 23.82 -1.34 -6.59
N THR A 845 23.35 -0.75 -5.48
CA THR A 845 23.35 -1.42 -4.16
C THR A 845 22.74 -2.82 -4.24
N THR A 846 23.58 -3.82 -4.05
CA THR A 846 23.17 -5.22 -4.07
C THR A 846 22.74 -5.62 -2.67
N ASN A 847 21.59 -6.27 -2.55
CA ASN A 847 21.09 -6.80 -1.29
C ASN A 847 20.92 -8.31 -1.41
N VAL A 848 21.49 -9.05 -0.47
CA VAL A 848 21.37 -10.50 -0.34
C VAL A 848 20.73 -10.81 1.01
N GLY A 849 19.52 -11.36 0.98
CA GLY A 849 18.85 -11.90 2.17
C GLY A 849 19.07 -13.40 2.24
N ILE A 850 19.50 -13.90 3.38
CA ILE A 850 19.63 -15.34 3.65
C ILE A 850 18.77 -15.64 4.87
N SER A 851 17.80 -16.51 4.71
CA SER A 851 16.91 -16.95 5.76
C SER A 851 17.03 -18.46 5.94
N ARG A 852 17.08 -18.89 7.21
CA ARG A 852 17.05 -20.31 7.58
C ARG A 852 16.00 -20.56 8.65
N ASP A 853 15.20 -21.58 8.40
CA ASP A 853 14.30 -22.18 9.38
C ASP A 853 15.09 -23.15 10.29
N LEU A 854 15.10 -22.86 11.59
CA LEU A 854 15.73 -23.66 12.64
C LEU A 854 14.67 -24.30 13.55
N HIS A 855 13.50 -24.64 13.00
CA HIS A 855 12.35 -25.22 13.71
C HIS A 855 11.61 -24.20 14.58
N CYS A 856 12.09 -23.97 15.81
CA CYS A 856 11.50 -22.99 16.75
C CYS A 856 12.15 -21.62 16.64
N TRP A 857 13.28 -21.54 15.93
CA TRP A 857 14.05 -20.34 15.68
C TRP A 857 14.05 -19.99 14.20
N THR A 858 14.25 -18.71 13.90
CA THR A 858 14.52 -18.23 12.55
C THR A 858 15.82 -17.47 12.56
N MET A 859 16.67 -17.76 11.58
CA MET A 859 17.90 -17.03 11.32
C MET A 859 17.71 -16.21 10.06
N ASN A 860 18.02 -14.92 10.13
CA ASN A 860 17.95 -14.00 9.00
C ASN A 860 19.26 -13.20 8.91
N LEU A 861 19.87 -13.18 7.74
CA LEU A 861 21.03 -12.38 7.41
C LEU A 861 20.67 -11.50 6.21
N ASN A 862 20.64 -10.18 6.40
CA ASN A 862 20.57 -9.22 5.30
C ASN A 862 21.95 -8.62 5.09
N TRP A 863 22.48 -8.73 3.87
CA TRP A 863 23.85 -8.33 3.55
C TRP A 863 23.86 -7.47 2.29
N GLY A 864 24.41 -6.27 2.41
CA GLY A 864 24.80 -5.41 1.30
C GLY A 864 26.30 -5.51 1.05
N PRO A 865 26.77 -6.41 0.16
CA PRO A 865 28.21 -6.65 -0.03
C PRO A 865 28.93 -5.52 -0.79
N PHE A 866 28.29 -4.92 -1.77
CA PHE A 866 28.87 -3.90 -2.65
C PHE A 866 27.79 -2.94 -3.19
N GLY A 867 28.23 -1.76 -3.64
CA GLY A 867 27.41 -0.61 -4.01
C GLY A 867 27.65 0.57 -3.08
N ARG A 868 26.82 1.62 -3.18
CA ARG A 868 27.02 2.88 -2.45
C ARG A 868 26.97 2.73 -0.91
N PHE A 869 26.25 1.72 -0.41
CA PHE A 869 26.13 1.43 1.02
C PHE A 869 26.38 -0.06 1.27
N THR A 870 27.35 -0.38 2.13
CA THR A 870 27.65 -1.77 2.53
C THR A 870 27.21 -2.01 3.96
N TYR A 871 26.47 -3.06 4.26
CA TYR A 871 25.97 -3.33 5.62
C TYR A 871 25.73 -4.81 5.84
N TYR A 872 25.65 -5.26 7.10
CA TYR A 872 25.04 -6.54 7.40
C TYR A 872 24.17 -6.47 8.66
N ASN A 873 23.05 -7.18 8.64
CA ASN A 873 22.21 -7.42 9.80
C ASN A 873 22.00 -8.93 9.94
N PHE A 874 22.44 -9.49 11.06
CA PHE A 874 22.22 -10.86 11.44
C PHE A 874 21.27 -10.94 12.63
N ARG A 875 20.16 -11.63 12.49
CA ARG A 875 19.14 -11.81 13.53
C ARG A 875 18.79 -13.28 13.68
N ILE A 876 18.86 -13.79 14.90
CA ILE A 876 18.27 -15.06 15.31
C ILE A 876 17.17 -14.78 16.33
N ALA A 877 15.95 -15.28 16.10
CA ALA A 877 14.83 -15.06 17.00
C ALA A 877 13.89 -16.27 17.07
N VAL A 878 13.23 -16.44 18.21
CA VAL A 878 12.15 -17.43 18.36
C VAL A 878 10.99 -17.06 17.43
N LYS A 879 10.40 -18.06 16.76
CA LYS A 879 9.26 -17.88 15.85
C LYS A 879 8.00 -17.43 16.57
N ALA A 880 7.77 -17.98 17.75
CA ALA A 880 6.54 -17.79 18.51
C ALA A 880 6.29 -16.32 18.84
N ALA A 881 5.06 -15.86 18.62
CA ALA A 881 4.73 -14.45 18.77
C ALA A 881 4.85 -13.96 20.22
N VAL A 882 4.64 -14.85 21.18
CA VAL A 882 4.71 -14.60 22.63
C VAL A 882 6.14 -14.37 23.13
N LEU A 883 7.15 -14.85 22.40
CA LEU A 883 8.56 -14.78 22.78
C LEU A 883 9.41 -13.94 21.81
N LYS A 884 8.79 -12.97 21.12
CA LYS A 884 9.48 -12.12 20.12
C LYS A 884 10.69 -11.36 20.67
N ASP A 885 10.73 -11.12 21.98
CA ASP A 885 11.83 -10.43 22.65
C ASP A 885 13.05 -11.34 22.90
N LEU A 886 12.90 -12.66 22.83
CA LEU A 886 14.03 -13.60 22.88
C LEU A 886 14.71 -13.67 21.49
N LYS A 887 15.64 -12.74 21.28
CA LYS A 887 16.38 -12.60 20.02
C LYS A 887 17.85 -12.25 20.27
N LEU A 888 18.72 -12.75 19.40
CA LEU A 888 20.10 -12.33 19.25
C LEU A 888 20.21 -11.53 17.96
N GLU A 889 20.75 -10.31 18.03
CA GLU A 889 20.89 -9.46 16.85
C GLU A 889 22.29 -8.84 16.82
N ARG A 890 22.98 -8.98 15.69
CA ARG A 890 24.28 -8.37 15.42
C ARG A 890 24.17 -7.52 14.16
N ARG A 891 24.53 -6.25 14.29
CA ARG A 891 24.42 -5.26 13.22
C ARG A 891 25.79 -4.67 12.96
N LYS A 892 26.20 -4.57 11.69
CA LYS A 892 27.29 -3.68 11.28
C LYS A 892 26.76 -2.67 10.25
N PRO A 893 26.81 -1.38 10.57
CA PRO A 893 26.27 -0.30 9.76
C PRO A 893 27.22 0.09 8.61
N PHE A 894 26.69 0.76 7.60
CA PHE A 894 27.48 1.25 6.45
C PHE A 894 28.44 2.38 6.78
N PHE A 895 28.16 3.17 7.83
CA PHE A 895 29.07 4.22 8.29
C PHE A 895 30.36 3.69 8.91
N ASP A 896 30.41 2.42 9.32
CA ASP A 896 31.65 1.77 9.81
C ASP A 896 32.55 1.28 8.67
N ASN A 897 32.12 1.42 7.41
CA ASN A 897 32.89 1.08 6.22
C ASN A 897 33.32 2.33 5.41
N ILE A 898 33.13 3.57 5.90
CA ILE A 898 33.71 4.78 5.27
C ILE A 898 35.20 4.90 5.67
N GLY A 899 35.96 3.85 5.38
CA GLY A 899 37.32 3.68 5.86
C GLY A 899 37.99 2.41 5.34
N ARG A 900 38.06 2.29 4.01
CA ARG A 900 39.29 1.93 3.29
C ARG A 900 39.17 2.29 1.81
#